data_AF-A0A359KLZ6-F1
#
_entry.id   AF-A0A359KLZ6-F1
#
_cell.length_a   1.000
_cell.length_b   1.000
_cell.length_c   1.000
_cell.angle_alpha   90.00
_cell.angle_beta   90.00
_cell.angle_gamma   90.00
#
_symmetry.space_group_name_H-M   'P 1'
#
loop_
_entity.id
_entity.type
_entity.pdbx_description
1 polymer ?
#
loop_
_entity_poly.entity_id
_entity_poly.type
_entity_poly.pdbx_seq_one_letter_code
_entity_poly.pdbx_strand_id
1 'polypeptide(L)'
;MGSHAKAVTAFVILAMVAGLIATMNSPSRVTAQPAFESIGVRENRQQFGVTGAGSTIVWEDRLFPTSVSGGGYGGQADPSIGTSDLRGMDIHTGRVFDISLAEGDQAEPAISDDVVVWQDSQHSCPTCELDILGLDLRTGNTFTIADGPADQAHPAVSRSHVTWLQGDEQGLRVMAADLETLTPFPVAAVEKAFSAGRPVISDQYIVWSEIGSAQASRLVAYDLGTRQTTVVTSLMSPQASYAIEGSVVVWADPDVRVRDLATGIEDRIDTGRAANIAIAEKITTWAAPSIGADSGIDIYGLHVGDHDATPLIVMPGNQTHPTVVGNMLYWQDHQLAGSRIQAQPIQEAFATGAGMLTEQRQISAAAAAEEDFAPLYTRPTIKGMHVAIGAGWRVLYGGIPQPCNATACPAIDALKSGNAPMFGSFLILHTDLTTDTGRDSPLAGTNPAIADWLKYWQSTYSVRPVVRLWPNAEPGSSGGDTPEDVAQTIISLASTFDWIKHIQVDNEPNLAEGWGDVCKDGQPACTWVTNGVTRSYRWTGVYDYRKYQAINQFYVDAWYTTDYYRYNHPNATIRTRLQAMQLWTPPMADIYRLLDNGSNFYDHLQGLISLYGRMTYHTYPAPSYDADGSGGVVNNSWNWFNTWLQGRVNSSTVRTMITEFGWNPGQMARTDCFGASGLTQNSTWPSTGSVGCRAGDSVTHLFENDLSRFLAYHRHNTEAVTVWIVRGWNNRADGLDSAGLQKRWFQNYQTSSP
;
A
#
# COMPACT_ATOMS: atom_id res chain seq x y z
N MET A 1 -30.60 -22.45 62.98
CA MET A 1 -29.74 -23.32 62.16
C MET A 1 -30.48 -23.66 60.88
N GLY A 2 -29.85 -23.46 59.73
CA GLY A 2 -30.22 -24.15 58.48
C GLY A 2 -31.24 -23.45 57.56
N SER A 3 -30.70 -22.77 56.54
CA SER A 3 -31.16 -22.74 55.14
C SER A 3 -32.67 -22.64 54.83
N HIS A 4 -33.12 -21.47 54.36
CA HIS A 4 -34.07 -21.33 53.24
C HIS A 4 -34.12 -19.87 52.75
N ALA A 5 -33.30 -19.54 51.76
CA ALA A 5 -33.51 -18.36 50.90
C ALA A 5 -32.76 -18.59 49.59
N LYS A 6 -33.45 -19.07 48.56
CA LYS A 6 -33.12 -18.96 47.12
C LYS A 6 -34.24 -19.61 46.31
N ALA A 7 -35.35 -18.90 46.15
CA ALA A 7 -36.41 -19.29 45.20
C ALA A 7 -37.33 -18.11 44.83
N VAL A 8 -36.82 -16.88 44.67
CA VAL A 8 -37.55 -15.79 43.97
C VAL A 8 -36.53 -14.83 43.32
N THR A 9 -35.72 -15.33 42.37
CA THR A 9 -34.91 -14.47 41.48
C THR A 9 -34.59 -15.24 40.19
N ALA A 10 -35.62 -15.58 39.41
CA ALA A 10 -35.39 -16.26 38.12
C ALA A 10 -36.41 -15.88 37.02
N PHE A 11 -37.32 -14.93 37.25
CA PHE A 11 -38.37 -14.59 36.27
C PHE A 11 -38.41 -13.11 35.84
N VAL A 12 -37.40 -12.31 36.19
CA VAL A 12 -37.27 -10.91 35.70
C VAL A 12 -36.07 -10.73 34.75
N ILE A 13 -35.22 -11.75 34.58
CA ILE A 13 -34.01 -11.64 33.73
C ILE A 13 -34.27 -12.06 32.26
N LEU A 14 -35.36 -12.76 31.96
CA LEU A 14 -35.61 -13.27 30.60
C LEU A 14 -36.32 -12.27 29.65
N ALA A 15 -36.78 -11.11 30.16
CA ALA A 15 -37.46 -10.08 29.35
C ALA A 15 -36.61 -8.81 29.11
N MET A 16 -35.43 -8.69 29.74
CA MET A 16 -34.49 -7.59 29.46
C MET A 16 -33.40 -7.96 28.43
N VAL A 17 -33.28 -9.25 28.06
CA VAL A 17 -32.26 -9.72 27.10
C VAL A 17 -32.78 -9.76 25.65
N ALA A 18 -34.10 -9.70 25.44
CA ALA A 18 -34.68 -9.65 24.08
C ALA A 18 -34.91 -8.22 23.53
N GLY A 19 -34.64 -7.18 24.34
CA GLY A 19 -34.75 -5.77 23.94
C GLY A 19 -33.42 -5.08 23.62
N LEU A 20 -32.31 -5.82 23.62
CA LEU A 20 -30.95 -5.30 23.41
C LEU A 20 -30.22 -6.00 22.24
N ILE A 21 -30.99 -6.58 21.30
CA ILE A 21 -30.49 -7.16 20.03
C ILE A 21 -30.95 -6.32 18.82
N ALA A 22 -31.39 -5.09 19.07
CA ALA A 22 -31.53 -4.07 18.05
C ALA A 22 -30.64 -2.89 18.47
N THR A 23 -29.67 -2.52 17.62
CA THR A 23 -28.56 -1.58 17.83
C THR A 23 -27.33 -2.12 18.57
N MET A 24 -26.77 -3.24 18.12
CA MET A 24 -25.30 -3.35 18.12
C MET A 24 -24.84 -2.91 16.74
N ASN A 25 -24.52 -1.61 16.64
CA ASN A 25 -23.69 -1.11 15.56
C ASN A 25 -22.43 -1.98 15.50
N SER A 26 -22.01 -2.28 14.28
CA SER A 26 -20.69 -2.82 13.95
C SER A 26 -19.60 -2.15 14.82
N PRO A 27 -18.48 -2.82 15.16
CA PRO A 27 -17.33 -2.14 15.74
C PRO A 27 -16.68 -1.31 14.63
N SER A 28 -17.33 -0.20 14.28
CA SER A 28 -16.82 0.82 13.40
C SER A 28 -17.07 2.14 14.09
N ARG A 29 -15.98 2.79 14.48
CA ARG A 29 -15.58 4.13 14.02
C ARG A 29 -14.66 4.76 15.06
N VAL A 30 -13.48 5.17 14.61
CA VAL A 30 -12.89 6.41 15.16
C VAL A 30 -13.92 7.49 14.87
N THR A 31 -14.49 8.08 15.92
CA THR A 31 -15.56 9.06 15.76
C THR A 31 -14.96 10.33 15.17
N ALA A 32 -15.50 10.81 14.04
CA ALA A 32 -15.05 12.07 13.44
C ALA A 32 -15.16 13.20 14.48
N GLN A 33 -14.17 14.10 14.47
CA GLN A 33 -14.20 15.28 15.32
C GLN A 33 -15.38 16.20 14.94
N PRO A 34 -15.90 16.99 15.90
CA PRO A 34 -16.91 18.00 15.59
C PRO A 34 -16.35 19.05 14.62
N ALA A 35 -17.24 19.70 13.88
CA ALA A 35 -16.86 20.78 12.98
C ALA A 35 -16.21 21.95 13.75
N PHE A 36 -15.17 22.54 13.16
CA PHE A 36 -14.46 23.70 13.69
C PHE A 36 -15.03 25.01 13.12
N GLU A 37 -14.73 26.14 13.78
CA GLU A 37 -15.13 27.46 13.30
C GLU A 37 -14.17 28.00 12.23
N SER A 38 -14.71 28.32 11.07
CA SER A 38 -13.96 28.89 9.95
C SER A 38 -13.44 30.31 10.26
N ILE A 39 -12.18 30.57 9.95
CA ILE A 39 -11.52 31.86 10.22
C ILE A 39 -11.81 32.86 9.09
N GLY A 40 -12.20 34.10 9.43
CA GLY A 40 -12.10 35.25 8.50
C GLY A 40 -12.92 35.16 7.21
N VAL A 41 -14.05 34.45 7.22
CA VAL A 41 -14.87 34.16 6.04
C VAL A 41 -15.46 35.42 5.42
N ARG A 42 -15.30 35.59 4.10
CA ARG A 42 -16.03 36.57 3.27
C ARG A 42 -17.04 35.86 2.37
N GLU A 43 -18.18 36.51 2.09
CA GLU A 43 -19.16 35.99 1.13
C GLU A 43 -18.52 35.83 -0.26
N ASN A 44 -18.85 34.74 -0.96
CA ASN A 44 -18.39 34.41 -2.33
C ASN A 44 -16.86 34.27 -2.51
N ARG A 45 -16.09 34.14 -1.42
CA ARG A 45 -14.66 33.83 -1.49
C ARG A 45 -14.28 32.52 -0.84
N GLN A 46 -13.13 31.97 -1.22
CA GLN A 46 -12.57 30.71 -0.75
C GLN A 46 -11.11 30.87 -0.33
N GLN A 47 -10.72 30.20 0.74
CA GLN A 47 -9.41 30.36 1.36
C GLN A 47 -8.48 29.20 0.97
N PHE A 48 -7.26 29.52 0.55
CA PHE A 48 -6.27 28.55 0.10
C PHE A 48 -4.88 28.82 0.69
N GLY A 49 -4.10 27.75 0.86
CA GLY A 49 -2.65 27.84 1.07
C GLY A 49 -2.25 28.53 2.37
N VAL A 50 -2.94 28.22 3.47
CA VAL A 50 -2.61 28.81 4.78
C VAL A 50 -1.17 28.51 5.17
N THR A 51 -0.45 29.55 5.57
CA THR A 51 0.89 29.46 6.17
C THR A 51 1.02 30.49 7.28
N GLY A 52 2.06 30.44 8.09
CA GLY A 52 2.21 31.37 9.20
C GLY A 52 3.56 31.32 9.90
N ALA A 53 3.87 32.39 10.61
CA ALA A 53 5.08 32.53 11.41
C ALA A 53 4.82 33.50 12.56
N GLY A 54 5.49 33.27 13.69
CA GLY A 54 5.36 34.11 14.88
C GLY A 54 3.91 34.19 15.37
N SER A 55 3.28 35.35 15.21
CA SER A 55 1.90 35.60 15.64
C SER A 55 0.91 35.77 14.49
N THR A 56 1.28 35.41 13.27
CA THR A 56 0.48 35.74 12.08
C THR A 56 0.31 34.51 11.19
N ILE A 57 -0.92 34.25 10.77
CA ILE A 57 -1.22 33.39 9.62
C ILE A 57 -1.61 34.24 8.41
N VAL A 58 -1.29 33.75 7.22
CA VAL A 58 -1.65 34.36 5.93
C VAL A 58 -2.22 33.32 4.98
N TRP A 59 -3.08 33.76 4.07
CA TRP A 59 -3.72 32.90 3.08
C TRP A 59 -4.16 33.67 1.84
N GLU A 60 -4.38 32.91 0.77
CA GLU A 60 -5.02 33.40 -0.46
C GLU A 60 -6.53 33.39 -0.30
N ASP A 61 -7.18 34.50 -0.64
CA ASP A 61 -8.63 34.65 -0.58
C ASP A 61 -9.20 34.86 -1.99
N ARG A 62 -9.64 33.76 -2.61
CA ARG A 62 -10.03 33.70 -4.02
C ARG A 62 -11.54 33.91 -4.24
N LEU A 63 -11.90 34.80 -5.15
CA LEU A 63 -13.26 35.04 -5.61
C LEU A 63 -13.71 33.92 -6.55
N PHE A 64 -14.85 33.29 -6.24
CA PHE A 64 -15.52 32.37 -7.17
C PHE A 64 -16.77 33.05 -7.72
N PRO A 65 -16.84 33.39 -9.02
CA PRO A 65 -18.08 33.91 -9.59
C PRO A 65 -19.15 32.82 -9.52
N THR A 66 -20.19 33.05 -8.72
CA THR A 66 -21.36 32.16 -8.66
C THR A 66 -21.98 32.09 -10.04
N SER A 67 -22.21 30.87 -10.54
CA SER A 67 -22.94 30.63 -11.78
C SER A 67 -24.29 31.37 -11.75
N VAL A 68 -24.44 32.38 -12.62
CA VAL A 68 -25.75 32.96 -12.89
C VAL A 68 -26.56 31.87 -13.56
N SER A 69 -27.62 31.41 -12.90
CA SER A 69 -28.61 30.52 -13.49
C SER A 69 -29.43 31.31 -14.50
N GLY A 70 -28.92 31.39 -15.73
CA GLY A 70 -29.60 32.03 -16.86
C GLY A 70 -28.67 32.05 -18.06
N GLY A 71 -29.04 31.34 -19.12
CA GLY A 71 -28.17 31.05 -20.27
C GLY A 71 -27.54 32.29 -20.92
N GLY A 72 -26.27 32.14 -21.29
CA GLY A 72 -25.50 33.11 -22.06
C GLY A 72 -24.01 32.99 -21.78
N TYR A 73 -23.29 32.12 -22.50
CA TYR A 73 -21.83 32.24 -22.60
C TYR A 73 -21.52 33.60 -23.24
N GLY A 74 -20.96 34.54 -22.47
CA GLY A 74 -20.65 35.87 -22.99
C GLY A 74 -20.21 36.96 -22.01
N GLY A 75 -19.96 36.66 -20.73
CA GLY A 75 -19.26 37.60 -19.84
C GLY A 75 -17.83 37.15 -19.64
N GLN A 76 -16.87 37.75 -20.33
CA GLN A 76 -15.46 37.64 -19.95
C GLN A 76 -15.34 38.21 -18.53
N ALA A 77 -14.78 37.43 -17.59
CA ALA A 77 -14.22 38.03 -16.38
C ALA A 77 -13.20 39.07 -16.85
N ASP A 78 -13.27 40.29 -16.32
CA ASP A 78 -12.29 41.31 -16.63
C ASP A 78 -10.93 40.83 -16.11
N PRO A 79 -9.95 40.51 -16.99
CA PRO A 79 -8.65 40.02 -16.56
C PRO A 79 -7.86 41.06 -15.75
N SER A 80 -8.27 42.33 -15.77
CA SER A 80 -7.58 43.41 -15.04
C SER A 80 -7.87 43.43 -13.53
N ILE A 81 -8.90 42.74 -13.05
CA ILE A 81 -9.33 42.85 -11.65
C ILE A 81 -8.69 41.77 -10.75
N GLY A 82 -8.11 40.71 -11.33
CA GLY A 82 -7.68 39.55 -10.55
C GLY A 82 -8.83 38.84 -9.83
N THR A 83 -8.60 37.62 -9.37
CA THR A 83 -9.54 36.83 -8.57
C THR A 83 -8.96 36.43 -7.22
N SER A 84 -7.66 36.61 -6.98
CA SER A 84 -6.98 36.20 -5.76
C SER A 84 -6.37 37.40 -5.01
N ASP A 85 -6.84 37.66 -3.79
CA ASP A 85 -6.23 38.61 -2.85
C ASP A 85 -5.47 37.86 -1.75
N LEU A 86 -4.68 38.59 -0.94
CA LEU A 86 -4.03 38.04 0.25
C LEU A 86 -4.58 38.63 1.55
N ARG A 87 -4.77 37.76 2.53
CA ARG A 87 -5.30 38.10 3.85
C ARG A 87 -4.40 37.55 4.94
N GLY A 88 -4.44 38.20 6.10
CA GLY A 88 -3.72 37.77 7.29
C GLY A 88 -4.58 37.84 8.54
N MET A 89 -4.20 37.10 9.58
CA MET A 89 -4.81 37.19 10.89
C MET A 89 -3.74 37.17 11.98
N ASP A 90 -3.86 38.09 12.94
CA ASP A 90 -3.12 38.03 14.18
C ASP A 90 -3.74 36.96 15.11
N ILE A 91 -2.95 35.96 15.49
CA ILE A 91 -3.45 34.78 16.22
C ILE A 91 -3.80 35.08 17.69
N HIS A 92 -3.29 36.17 18.26
CA HIS A 92 -3.56 36.53 19.66
C HIS A 92 -4.89 37.28 19.80
N THR A 93 -5.20 38.12 18.81
CA THR A 93 -6.38 38.99 18.81
C THR A 93 -7.52 38.42 17.96
N GLY A 94 -7.24 37.48 17.06
CA GLY A 94 -8.18 36.98 16.05
C GLY A 94 -8.53 38.04 15.00
N ARG A 95 -7.80 39.17 14.97
CA ARG A 95 -8.08 40.26 14.03
C ARG A 95 -7.57 39.89 12.64
N VAL A 96 -8.50 39.83 11.69
CA VAL A 96 -8.19 39.66 10.27
C VAL A 96 -7.88 41.02 9.63
N PHE A 97 -6.89 41.05 8.74
CA PHE A 97 -6.47 42.22 7.97
C PHE A 97 -6.11 41.83 6.53
N ASP A 98 -6.02 42.83 5.66
CA ASP A 98 -5.63 42.65 4.26
C ASP A 98 -4.10 42.75 4.12
N ILE A 99 -3.51 41.79 3.40
CA ILE A 99 -2.08 41.82 3.02
C ILE A 99 -1.93 42.56 1.70
N SER A 100 -2.74 42.17 0.71
CA SER A 100 -2.83 42.86 -0.58
C SER A 100 -4.25 42.69 -1.13
N LEU A 101 -4.79 43.80 -1.65
CA LEU A 101 -6.03 43.88 -2.43
C LEU A 101 -5.75 44.55 -3.79
N ALA A 102 -4.52 44.42 -4.26
CA ALA A 102 -4.06 45.11 -5.45
C ALA A 102 -4.69 44.46 -6.71
N GLU A 103 -4.70 45.16 -7.85
CA GLU A 103 -5.16 44.59 -9.12
C GLU A 103 -4.34 43.33 -9.52
N GLY A 104 -4.90 42.44 -10.34
CA GLY A 104 -4.26 41.16 -10.67
C GLY A 104 -4.37 40.11 -9.57
N ASP A 105 -3.88 38.89 -9.83
CA ASP A 105 -3.85 37.81 -8.85
C ASP A 105 -2.61 37.93 -7.96
N GLN A 106 -2.84 37.85 -6.64
CA GLN A 106 -1.80 37.62 -5.64
C GLN A 106 -1.91 36.18 -5.11
N ALA A 107 -0.80 35.45 -5.16
CA ALA A 107 -0.77 34.01 -4.88
C ALA A 107 0.51 33.56 -4.15
N GLU A 108 0.45 32.36 -3.60
CA GLU A 108 1.53 31.66 -2.89
C GLU A 108 2.23 32.51 -1.83
N PRO A 109 1.49 33.02 -0.83
CA PRO A 109 2.10 33.79 0.24
C PRO A 109 3.05 32.90 1.04
N ALA A 110 4.19 33.45 1.42
CA ALA A 110 5.10 32.90 2.43
C ALA A 110 5.39 33.97 3.48
N ILE A 111 5.64 33.56 4.72
CA ILE A 111 5.86 34.48 5.83
C ILE A 111 7.00 34.00 6.72
N SER A 112 7.85 34.93 7.15
CA SER A 112 8.86 34.71 8.19
C SER A 112 8.90 35.95 9.06
N ASP A 113 8.75 35.75 10.37
CA ASP A 113 8.63 36.83 11.36
C ASP A 113 7.58 37.88 10.92
N ASP A 114 8.01 39.11 10.66
CA ASP A 114 7.15 40.24 10.29
C ASP A 114 7.08 40.49 8.76
N VAL A 115 7.63 39.61 7.93
CA VAL A 115 7.70 39.80 6.47
C VAL A 115 6.84 38.76 5.76
N VAL A 116 5.88 39.24 4.96
CA VAL A 116 5.07 38.43 4.05
C VAL A 116 5.54 38.66 2.62
N VAL A 117 5.78 37.61 1.85
CA VAL A 117 6.13 37.68 0.43
C VAL A 117 5.12 36.90 -0.40
N TRP A 118 4.90 37.31 -1.65
CA TRP A 118 3.97 36.64 -2.55
C TRP A 118 4.34 36.80 -4.01
N GLN A 119 3.74 35.96 -4.83
CA GLN A 119 3.76 36.07 -6.28
C GLN A 119 2.63 37.00 -6.74
N ASP A 120 2.98 37.98 -7.56
CA ASP A 120 2.06 39.00 -8.07
C ASP A 120 2.01 38.96 -9.60
N SER A 121 0.84 39.25 -10.17
CA SER A 121 0.59 39.19 -11.62
C SER A 121 0.08 40.52 -12.18
N GLN A 122 0.28 41.63 -11.48
CA GLN A 122 -0.24 42.95 -11.84
C GLN A 122 0.51 43.61 -13.02
N HIS A 123 0.52 42.93 -14.18
CA HIS A 123 0.80 43.52 -15.50
C HIS A 123 -0.12 42.90 -16.55
N SER A 124 -1.33 43.47 -16.71
CA SER A 124 -2.29 43.12 -17.75
C SER A 124 -1.80 43.60 -19.13
N CYS A 125 -0.77 42.96 -19.68
CA CYS A 125 -0.32 43.18 -21.05
C CYS A 125 0.29 41.89 -21.64
N PRO A 126 0.58 41.84 -22.96
CA PRO A 126 0.61 40.59 -23.74
C PRO A 126 1.58 39.47 -23.32
N THR A 127 2.46 39.70 -22.33
CA THR A 127 3.41 38.70 -21.81
C THR A 127 3.31 38.41 -20.30
N CYS A 128 2.31 38.94 -19.58
CA CYS A 128 1.94 38.63 -18.16
C CYS A 128 3.04 37.91 -17.34
N GLU A 129 4.11 38.64 -17.01
CA GLU A 129 5.22 38.16 -16.19
C GLU A 129 4.80 38.12 -14.72
N LEU A 130 5.30 37.13 -13.97
CA LEU A 130 5.10 37.04 -12.52
C LEU A 130 6.23 37.76 -11.79
N ASP A 131 5.88 38.61 -10.82
CA ASP A 131 6.81 39.36 -9.96
C ASP A 131 6.74 38.84 -8.50
N ILE A 132 7.78 39.13 -7.71
CA ILE A 132 7.79 38.84 -6.27
C ILE A 132 7.76 40.14 -5.47
N LEU A 133 6.68 40.31 -4.69
CA LEU A 133 6.51 41.44 -3.78
C LEU A 133 6.53 40.98 -2.32
N GLY A 134 6.75 41.94 -1.42
CA GLY A 134 6.76 41.75 0.01
C GLY A 134 6.02 42.87 0.76
N LEU A 135 5.62 42.57 2.00
CA LEU A 135 4.98 43.46 2.95
C LEU A 135 5.69 43.29 4.30
N ASP A 136 6.17 44.41 4.85
CA ASP A 136 6.61 44.49 6.24
C ASP A 136 5.40 44.78 7.13
N LEU A 137 5.01 43.81 7.96
CA LEU A 137 3.87 43.88 8.86
C LEU A 137 4.04 44.93 9.97
N ARG A 138 5.27 45.31 10.31
CA ARG A 138 5.54 46.33 11.34
C ARG A 138 5.26 47.72 10.83
N THR A 139 5.62 47.97 9.56
CA THR A 139 5.51 49.30 8.94
C THR A 139 4.27 49.44 8.08
N GLY A 140 3.69 48.32 7.62
CA GLY A 140 2.59 48.28 6.66
C GLY A 140 3.02 48.64 5.23
N ASN A 141 4.32 48.66 4.95
CA ASN A 141 4.86 49.06 3.65
C ASN A 141 5.10 47.85 2.76
N THR A 142 4.63 47.95 1.52
CA THR A 142 4.98 47.01 0.46
C THR A 142 6.33 47.36 -0.17
N PHE A 143 7.05 46.34 -0.63
CA PHE A 143 8.34 46.49 -1.32
C PHE A 143 8.50 45.41 -2.39
N THR A 144 9.29 45.70 -3.41
CA THR A 144 9.58 44.77 -4.51
C THR A 144 10.83 43.95 -4.19
N ILE A 145 10.78 42.64 -4.40
CA ILE A 145 11.91 41.73 -4.22
C ILE A 145 12.53 41.39 -5.57
N ALA A 146 11.67 41.07 -6.55
CA ALA A 146 12.06 40.83 -7.93
C ALA A 146 10.97 41.40 -8.83
N ASP A 147 11.39 42.26 -9.74
CA ASP A 147 10.62 42.74 -10.89
C ASP A 147 11.47 42.62 -12.15
N GLY A 148 10.88 42.18 -13.25
CA GLY A 148 11.63 42.11 -14.51
C GLY A 148 11.06 41.16 -15.55
N PRO A 149 11.71 41.07 -16.73
CA PRO A 149 11.18 40.42 -17.92
C PRO A 149 11.11 38.88 -17.86
N ALA A 150 11.33 38.29 -16.69
CA ALA A 150 11.34 36.84 -16.49
C ALA A 150 10.16 36.46 -15.59
N ASP A 151 9.63 35.24 -15.69
CA ASP A 151 8.65 34.79 -14.71
C ASP A 151 9.34 34.51 -13.38
N GLN A 152 8.88 35.14 -12.30
CA GLN A 152 9.35 34.93 -10.95
C GLN A 152 8.22 34.36 -10.10
N ALA A 153 8.39 33.12 -9.65
CA ALA A 153 7.31 32.33 -9.06
C ALA A 153 7.75 31.57 -7.83
N HIS A 154 6.77 31.13 -7.04
CA HIS A 154 6.96 30.24 -5.89
C HIS A 154 7.93 30.80 -4.83
N PRO A 155 7.65 31.99 -4.26
CA PRO A 155 8.53 32.57 -3.27
C PRO A 155 8.50 31.79 -1.94
N ALA A 156 9.64 31.76 -1.27
CA ALA A 156 9.77 31.33 0.12
C ALA A 156 10.67 32.32 0.86
N VAL A 157 10.40 32.54 2.15
CA VAL A 157 11.09 33.56 2.95
C VAL A 157 11.60 32.98 4.27
N SER A 158 12.79 33.42 4.66
CA SER A 158 13.42 33.20 5.96
C SER A 158 13.66 34.55 6.63
N ARG A 159 14.31 34.59 7.80
CA ARG A 159 14.55 35.87 8.51
C ARG A 159 15.33 36.88 7.68
N SER A 160 16.27 36.42 6.85
CA SER A 160 17.21 37.28 6.14
C SER A 160 17.14 37.18 4.62
N HIS A 161 16.47 36.17 4.08
CA HIS A 161 16.47 35.92 2.64
C HIS A 161 15.10 35.53 2.10
N VAL A 162 14.85 35.90 0.85
CA VAL A 162 13.77 35.39 0.01
C VAL A 162 14.37 34.55 -1.11
N THR A 163 13.73 33.44 -1.47
CA THR A 163 14.11 32.62 -2.63
C THR A 163 12.91 32.38 -3.53
N TRP A 164 13.13 32.23 -4.84
CA TRP A 164 12.08 32.00 -5.84
C TRP A 164 12.65 31.22 -7.03
N LEU A 165 11.75 30.72 -7.88
CA LEU A 165 12.09 30.21 -9.20
C LEU A 165 11.98 31.33 -10.23
N GLN A 166 13.02 31.48 -11.05
CA GLN A 166 13.03 32.43 -12.15
C GLN A 166 13.14 31.68 -13.49
N GLY A 167 12.18 31.88 -14.38
CA GLY A 167 12.13 31.29 -15.72
C GLY A 167 12.21 32.34 -16.81
N ASP A 168 13.13 32.16 -17.75
CA ASP A 168 13.25 32.97 -18.97
C ASP A 168 13.70 32.12 -20.16
N GLU A 169 13.97 32.77 -21.31
CA GLU A 169 14.48 32.10 -22.52
C GLU A 169 15.82 31.36 -22.29
N GLN A 170 16.59 31.77 -21.28
CA GLN A 170 17.88 31.18 -20.94
C GLN A 170 17.73 29.91 -20.09
N GLY A 171 16.60 29.74 -19.39
CA GLY A 171 16.22 28.54 -18.65
C GLY A 171 15.79 28.84 -17.21
N LEU A 172 15.46 27.78 -16.47
CA LEU A 172 14.99 27.88 -15.09
C LEU A 172 16.16 28.03 -14.12
N ARG A 173 16.03 28.93 -13.14
CA ARG A 173 17.04 29.18 -12.10
C ARG A 173 16.39 29.29 -10.73
N VAL A 174 17.09 28.83 -9.71
CA VAL A 174 16.77 29.18 -8.32
C VAL A 174 17.50 30.48 -8.00
N MET A 175 16.75 31.45 -7.51
CA MET A 175 17.24 32.79 -7.18
C MET A 175 17.01 33.08 -5.71
N ALA A 176 17.78 34.02 -5.15
CA ALA A 176 17.54 34.53 -3.81
C ALA A 176 17.88 36.02 -3.71
N ALA A 177 17.34 36.70 -2.70
CA ALA A 177 17.67 38.07 -2.36
C ALA A 177 17.81 38.19 -0.85
N ASP A 178 18.76 39.03 -0.43
CA ASP A 178 18.88 39.45 0.97
C ASP A 178 17.79 40.52 1.27
N LEU A 179 17.08 40.35 2.39
CA LEU A 179 15.94 41.20 2.77
C LEU A 179 16.36 42.60 3.24
N GLU A 180 17.60 42.77 3.71
CA GLU A 180 18.10 44.08 4.16
C GLU A 180 18.48 44.96 2.96
N THR A 181 19.11 44.35 1.95
CA THR A 181 19.65 45.03 0.78
C THR A 181 18.76 44.95 -0.45
N LEU A 182 17.76 44.06 -0.45
CA LEU A 182 16.88 43.74 -1.58
C LEU A 182 17.66 43.47 -2.88
N THR A 183 18.81 42.80 -2.75
CA THR A 183 19.70 42.53 -3.89
C THR A 183 19.58 41.06 -4.33
N PRO A 184 19.01 40.78 -5.52
CA PRO A 184 18.94 39.44 -6.08
C PRO A 184 20.31 38.85 -6.45
N PHE A 185 20.48 37.55 -6.27
CA PHE A 185 21.62 36.75 -6.69
C PHE A 185 21.20 35.34 -7.13
N PRO A 186 21.92 34.71 -8.08
CA PRO A 186 21.63 33.34 -8.50
C PRO A 186 22.11 32.33 -7.46
N VAL A 187 21.25 31.36 -7.13
CA VAL A 187 21.57 30.22 -6.25
C VAL A 187 22.09 29.07 -7.10
N ALA A 188 21.31 28.64 -8.08
CA ALA A 188 21.66 27.54 -8.98
C ALA A 188 20.95 27.68 -10.34
N ALA A 189 21.64 27.28 -11.40
CA ALA A 189 21.00 27.06 -12.69
C ALA A 189 20.42 25.64 -12.72
N VAL A 190 19.14 25.51 -13.06
CA VAL A 190 18.51 24.21 -13.24
C VAL A 190 18.89 23.69 -14.62
N GLU A 191 19.49 22.51 -14.67
CA GLU A 191 19.85 21.87 -15.92
C GLU A 191 18.62 21.72 -16.83
N LYS A 192 18.74 22.00 -18.13
CA LYS A 192 17.61 21.96 -19.09
C LYS A 192 16.85 20.62 -19.15
N ALA A 193 17.46 19.54 -18.69
CA ALA A 193 16.85 18.22 -18.60
C ALA A 193 15.86 18.07 -17.43
N PHE A 194 15.81 19.07 -16.54
CA PHE A 194 15.00 19.07 -15.33
C PHE A 194 14.04 20.26 -15.32
N SER A 195 12.87 20.04 -14.73
CA SER A 195 12.06 21.11 -14.12
C SER A 195 12.46 21.28 -12.65
N ALA A 196 11.96 22.30 -11.96
CA ALA A 196 12.13 22.46 -10.53
C ALA A 196 10.80 22.61 -9.81
N GLY A 197 10.70 22.02 -8.62
CA GLY A 197 9.61 22.28 -7.69
C GLY A 197 9.89 23.52 -6.84
N ARG A 198 8.85 23.99 -6.14
CA ARG A 198 8.91 25.19 -5.30
C ARG A 198 10.06 25.11 -4.27
N PRO A 199 10.94 26.12 -4.21
CA PRO A 199 11.97 26.16 -3.19
C PRO A 199 11.37 26.39 -1.81
N VAL A 200 12.02 25.84 -0.79
CA VAL A 200 11.78 26.13 0.63
C VAL A 200 13.09 26.62 1.25
N ILE A 201 13.01 27.48 2.26
CA ILE A 201 14.19 28.15 2.81
C ILE A 201 14.19 28.15 4.34
N SER A 202 15.38 27.98 4.91
CA SER A 202 15.71 28.33 6.29
C SER A 202 16.83 29.37 6.29
N ASP A 203 17.21 29.89 7.46
CA ASP A 203 18.29 30.89 7.58
C ASP A 203 19.63 30.45 6.97
N GLN A 204 19.87 29.14 6.79
CA GLN A 204 21.12 28.62 6.22
C GLN A 204 20.96 27.83 4.93
N TYR A 205 19.78 27.29 4.63
CA TYR A 205 19.61 26.34 3.53
C TYR A 205 18.45 26.71 2.62
N ILE A 206 18.65 26.57 1.31
CA ILE A 206 17.59 26.60 0.30
C ILE A 206 17.44 25.18 -0.26
N VAL A 207 16.23 24.64 -0.30
CA VAL A 207 15.96 23.28 -0.77
C VAL A 207 14.91 23.30 -1.87
N TRP A 208 15.18 22.58 -2.97
CA TRP A 208 14.25 22.43 -4.08
C TRP A 208 14.37 21.03 -4.68
N SER A 209 13.30 20.58 -5.32
CA SER A 209 13.33 19.35 -6.12
C SER A 209 13.70 19.67 -7.55
N GLU A 210 14.59 18.89 -8.15
CA GLU A 210 14.80 18.85 -9.59
C GLU A 210 14.09 17.62 -10.15
N ILE A 211 13.22 17.85 -11.13
CA ILE A 211 12.28 16.85 -11.65
C ILE A 211 12.68 16.49 -13.08
N GLY A 212 13.17 15.27 -13.26
CA GLY A 212 13.60 14.74 -14.57
C GLY A 212 12.71 13.60 -15.06
N SER A 213 13.25 12.70 -15.89
CA SER A 213 12.61 11.40 -16.15
C SER A 213 12.51 10.58 -14.86
N ALA A 214 11.66 9.55 -14.81
CA ALA A 214 11.26 8.80 -13.60
C ALA A 214 12.39 8.14 -12.76
N GLN A 215 13.67 8.33 -13.12
CA GLN A 215 14.86 7.85 -12.42
C GLN A 215 15.89 8.96 -12.13
N ALA A 216 15.62 10.21 -12.53
CA ALA A 216 16.54 11.33 -12.41
C ALA A 216 16.11 12.36 -11.35
N SER A 217 14.86 12.33 -10.89
CA SER A 217 14.36 13.31 -9.92
C SER A 217 15.14 13.25 -8.61
N ARG A 218 15.41 14.42 -8.03
CA ARG A 218 16.23 14.56 -6.82
C ARG A 218 15.82 15.76 -5.98
N LEU A 219 16.06 15.68 -4.69
CA LEU A 219 15.96 16.81 -3.77
C LEU A 219 17.36 17.39 -3.55
N VAL A 220 17.53 18.69 -3.73
CA VAL A 220 18.81 19.40 -3.69
C VAL A 220 18.75 20.46 -2.61
N ALA A 221 19.83 20.60 -1.84
CA ALA A 221 20.00 21.65 -0.84
C ALA A 221 21.21 22.53 -1.19
N TYR A 222 21.05 23.83 -1.07
CA TYR A 222 22.11 24.84 -1.16
C TYR A 222 22.36 25.45 0.21
N ASP A 223 23.61 25.44 0.65
CA ASP A 223 24.04 26.11 1.87
C ASP A 223 24.45 27.56 1.56
N LEU A 224 23.74 28.52 2.16
CA LEU A 224 23.97 29.96 1.98
C LEU A 224 25.34 30.42 2.52
N GLY A 225 25.86 29.74 3.54
CA GLY A 225 27.14 30.06 4.16
C GLY A 225 28.33 29.53 3.36
N THR A 226 28.27 28.27 2.92
CA THR A 226 29.35 27.64 2.13
C THR A 226 29.21 27.85 0.63
N ARG A 227 28.02 28.25 0.16
CA ARG A 227 27.65 28.44 -1.24
C ARG A 227 27.79 27.16 -2.07
N GLN A 228 27.51 26.01 -1.47
CA GLN A 228 27.61 24.70 -2.10
C GLN A 228 26.25 24.03 -2.20
N THR A 229 26.03 23.30 -3.30
CA THR A 229 24.88 22.42 -3.47
C THR A 229 25.21 20.99 -3.06
N THR A 230 24.23 20.29 -2.50
CA THR A 230 24.30 18.87 -2.18
C THR A 230 22.98 18.18 -2.54
N VAL A 231 23.06 16.92 -2.97
CA VAL A 231 21.86 16.11 -3.18
C VAL A 231 21.42 15.54 -1.83
N VAL A 232 20.21 15.89 -1.41
CA VAL A 232 19.58 15.38 -0.19
C VAL A 232 19.14 13.93 -0.40
N THR A 233 18.47 13.63 -1.51
CA THR A 233 18.07 12.26 -1.88
C THR A 233 17.68 12.19 -3.35
N SER A 234 17.67 10.98 -3.92
CA SER A 234 16.94 10.68 -5.15
C SER A 234 15.44 10.52 -4.85
N LEU A 235 14.61 10.94 -5.79
CA LEU A 235 13.15 10.88 -5.71
C LEU A 235 12.62 9.87 -6.74
N MET A 236 11.73 8.99 -6.30
CA MET A 236 10.91 8.10 -7.13
C MET A 236 9.69 8.82 -7.73
N SER A 237 9.21 9.89 -7.09
CA SER A 237 8.03 10.65 -7.55
C SER A 237 8.37 12.10 -7.91
N PRO A 238 7.89 12.61 -9.07
CA PRO A 238 8.01 14.03 -9.41
C PRO A 238 7.10 14.94 -8.55
N GLN A 239 6.24 14.36 -7.70
CA GLN A 239 5.29 15.08 -6.84
C GLN A 239 5.68 15.02 -5.35
N ALA A 240 6.95 14.78 -5.04
CA ALA A 240 7.41 14.74 -3.66
C ALA A 240 7.12 16.06 -2.94
N SER A 241 6.51 15.97 -1.75
CA SER A 241 6.27 17.12 -0.88
C SER A 241 7.43 17.22 0.12
N TYR A 242 7.90 18.43 0.40
CA TYR A 242 9.02 18.68 1.30
C TYR A 242 8.93 20.03 2.00
N ALA A 243 9.57 20.14 3.16
CA ALA A 243 9.68 21.35 3.97
C ALA A 243 11.01 21.36 4.73
N ILE A 244 11.41 22.53 5.25
CA ILE A 244 12.65 22.70 6.00
C ILE A 244 12.45 23.59 7.24
N GLU A 245 13.04 23.19 8.37
CA GLU A 245 13.21 24.02 9.56
C GLU A 245 14.65 23.91 10.05
N GLY A 246 15.36 25.04 10.16
CA GLY A 246 16.79 25.03 10.50
C GLY A 246 17.59 24.18 9.53
N SER A 247 18.23 23.12 10.01
CA SER A 247 18.95 22.14 9.18
C SER A 247 18.14 20.89 8.84
N VAL A 248 16.92 20.74 9.36
CA VAL A 248 16.12 19.52 9.19
C VAL A 248 15.22 19.66 7.96
N VAL A 249 15.45 18.83 6.96
CA VAL A 249 14.58 18.66 5.79
C VAL A 249 13.67 17.47 6.02
N VAL A 250 12.38 17.66 5.76
CA VAL A 250 11.39 16.59 5.74
C VAL A 250 10.86 16.42 4.33
N TRP A 251 10.68 15.19 3.85
CA TRP A 251 10.05 14.92 2.57
C TRP A 251 9.24 13.62 2.57
N ALA A 252 8.37 13.46 1.57
CA ALA A 252 7.61 12.23 1.34
C ALA A 252 7.84 11.64 -0.05
N ASP A 253 8.38 10.42 -0.09
CA ASP A 253 8.55 9.64 -1.34
C ASP A 253 8.95 8.15 -1.12
N PRO A 254 8.01 7.18 -1.11
CA PRO A 254 6.60 7.30 -0.74
C PRO A 254 6.41 7.41 0.79
N ASP A 255 7.44 7.05 1.57
CA ASP A 255 7.48 7.15 3.04
C ASP A 255 7.81 8.59 3.46
N VAL A 256 7.46 8.97 4.69
CA VAL A 256 7.87 10.25 5.28
C VAL A 256 9.24 10.12 5.92
N ARG A 257 10.18 10.96 5.50
CA ARG A 257 11.59 10.92 5.90
C ARG A 257 12.06 12.28 6.38
N VAL A 258 13.07 12.25 7.22
CA VAL A 258 13.77 13.44 7.71
C VAL A 258 15.26 13.29 7.49
N ARG A 259 15.94 14.40 7.20
CA ARG A 259 17.40 14.46 7.16
C ARG A 259 17.88 15.77 7.74
N ASP A 260 18.78 15.69 8.70
CA ASP A 260 19.51 16.85 9.19
C ASP A 260 20.70 17.11 8.26
N LEU A 261 20.68 18.23 7.56
CA LEU A 261 21.71 18.65 6.61
C LEU A 261 23.04 18.98 7.29
N ALA A 262 23.03 19.36 8.57
CA ALA A 262 24.24 19.69 9.31
C ALA A 262 25.02 18.44 9.73
N THR A 263 24.30 17.37 10.11
CA THR A 263 24.91 16.11 10.57
C THR A 263 24.92 15.01 9.51
N GLY A 264 24.07 15.12 8.50
CA GLY A 264 23.84 14.12 7.47
C GLY A 264 22.96 12.94 7.92
N ILE A 265 22.49 12.92 9.16
CA ILE A 265 21.65 11.86 9.72
C ILE A 265 20.29 11.86 9.03
N GLU A 266 19.91 10.70 8.49
CA GLU A 266 18.61 10.47 7.85
C GLU A 266 17.83 9.42 8.62
N ASP A 267 16.51 9.62 8.72
CA ASP A 267 15.60 8.67 9.32
C ASP A 267 14.25 8.61 8.58
N ARG A 268 13.54 7.48 8.73
CA ARG A 268 12.17 7.30 8.28
C ARG A 268 11.22 7.37 9.47
N ILE A 269 10.36 8.38 9.47
CA ILE A 269 9.49 8.71 10.60
C ILE A 269 8.06 8.17 10.46
N ASP A 270 7.58 7.91 9.24
CA ASP A 270 6.25 7.33 9.02
C ASP A 270 6.16 6.53 7.70
N THR A 271 5.22 5.59 7.63
CA THR A 271 4.93 4.79 6.43
C THR A 271 3.57 5.16 5.86
N GLY A 272 3.53 5.72 4.65
CA GLY A 272 2.28 6.08 4.00
C GLY A 272 2.42 7.29 3.10
N ARG A 273 1.45 7.45 2.19
CA ARG A 273 1.42 8.60 1.29
C ARG A 273 1.18 9.87 2.10
N ALA A 274 2.08 10.83 1.97
CA ALA A 274 1.93 12.17 2.54
C ALA A 274 1.98 13.22 1.44
N ALA A 275 1.14 14.23 1.59
CA ALA A 275 1.10 15.44 0.78
C ALA A 275 1.05 16.66 1.70
N ASN A 276 1.36 17.84 1.16
CA ASN A 276 1.34 19.10 1.93
C ASN A 276 2.14 19.02 3.25
N ILE A 277 3.34 18.44 3.20
CA ILE A 277 4.24 18.39 4.36
C ILE A 277 4.59 19.82 4.78
N ALA A 278 4.52 20.06 6.08
CA ALA A 278 5.02 21.25 6.76
C ALA A 278 5.85 20.82 7.97
N ILE A 279 6.84 21.63 8.30
CA ILE A 279 7.60 21.54 9.56
C ILE A 279 7.68 22.93 10.16
N ALA A 280 7.22 23.06 11.40
CA ALA A 280 7.27 24.30 12.16
C ALA A 280 7.28 23.98 13.65
N GLU A 281 8.11 24.69 14.40
CA GLU A 281 8.23 24.57 15.86
C GLU A 281 8.57 23.14 16.31
N LYS A 282 9.43 22.45 15.55
CA LYS A 282 9.77 21.03 15.75
C LYS A 282 8.58 20.08 15.68
N ILE A 283 7.54 20.44 14.95
CA ILE A 283 6.38 19.59 14.67
C ILE A 283 6.30 19.42 13.16
N THR A 284 6.25 18.17 12.73
CA THR A 284 6.03 17.80 11.33
C THR A 284 4.57 17.46 11.15
N THR A 285 3.90 18.07 10.18
CA THR A 285 2.49 17.79 9.85
C THR A 285 2.31 17.56 8.36
N TRP A 286 1.33 16.74 7.98
CA TRP A 286 1.01 16.48 6.58
C TRP A 286 -0.43 16.01 6.40
N ALA A 287 -0.86 16.04 5.14
CA ALA A 287 -2.14 15.49 4.71
C ALA A 287 -1.93 14.06 4.17
N ALA A 288 -2.75 13.11 4.59
CA ALA A 288 -2.70 11.71 4.13
C ALA A 288 -4.11 11.11 4.06
N PRO A 289 -4.32 9.99 3.33
CA PRO A 289 -5.62 9.33 3.27
C PRO A 289 -6.22 9.08 4.67
N SER A 290 -7.53 9.32 4.80
CA SER A 290 -8.25 9.20 6.06
C SER A 290 -8.22 7.78 6.63
N ILE A 291 -8.08 7.68 7.96
CA ILE A 291 -8.33 6.44 8.73
C ILE A 291 -9.78 6.35 9.24
N GLY A 292 -10.59 7.40 9.02
CA GLY A 292 -12.00 7.49 9.37
C GLY A 292 -12.94 6.76 8.38
N ALA A 293 -14.26 6.84 8.61
CA ALA A 293 -15.25 6.14 7.79
C ALA A 293 -15.49 6.74 6.38
N ASP A 294 -14.83 7.87 6.08
CA ASP A 294 -15.02 8.63 4.84
C ASP A 294 -13.75 8.54 3.97
N SER A 295 -13.91 8.54 2.64
CA SER A 295 -12.81 8.42 1.67
C SER A 295 -12.03 9.73 1.48
N GLY A 296 -11.81 10.47 2.56
CA GLY A 296 -11.22 11.82 2.59
C GLY A 296 -9.71 11.85 2.79
N ILE A 297 -9.19 13.05 3.01
CA ILE A 297 -7.80 13.31 3.40
C ILE A 297 -7.82 13.91 4.80
N ASP A 298 -7.03 13.36 5.71
CA ASP A 298 -6.91 13.78 7.10
C ASP A 298 -5.53 14.41 7.36
N ILE A 299 -5.39 15.12 8.48
CA ILE A 299 -4.11 15.69 8.91
C ILE A 299 -3.44 14.78 9.93
N TYR A 300 -2.17 14.51 9.73
CA TYR A 300 -1.30 13.74 10.61
C TYR A 300 -0.11 14.58 11.05
N GLY A 301 0.52 14.20 12.15
CA GLY A 301 1.78 14.81 12.57
C GLY A 301 2.46 14.13 13.75
N LEU A 302 3.67 14.58 14.03
CA LEU A 302 4.54 14.09 15.11
C LEU A 302 5.54 15.18 15.53
N HIS A 303 6.12 15.05 16.73
CA HIS A 303 7.25 15.88 17.12
C HIS A 303 8.54 15.38 16.46
N VAL A 304 9.44 16.29 16.10
CA VAL A 304 10.75 15.93 15.52
C VAL A 304 11.50 15.00 16.47
N GLY A 305 11.88 13.82 15.96
CA GLY A 305 12.53 12.75 16.73
C GLY A 305 11.59 11.61 17.12
N ASP A 306 10.28 11.77 16.95
CA ASP A 306 9.30 10.70 17.12
C ASP A 306 9.11 9.89 15.82
N HIS A 307 8.47 8.73 15.96
CA HIS A 307 8.07 7.84 14.87
C HIS A 307 6.61 7.45 15.02
N ASP A 308 6.01 6.98 13.93
CA ASP A 308 4.61 6.57 13.81
C ASP A 308 3.66 7.75 14.06
N ALA A 309 3.12 8.31 12.98
CA ALA A 309 2.36 9.54 13.04
C ALA A 309 1.06 9.44 13.84
N THR A 310 0.68 10.55 14.47
CA THR A 310 -0.61 10.69 15.12
C THR A 310 -1.61 11.36 14.16
N PRO A 311 -2.83 10.81 13.99
CA PRO A 311 -3.91 11.50 13.28
C PRO A 311 -4.35 12.71 14.13
N LEU A 312 -4.11 13.93 13.62
CA LEU A 312 -4.38 15.19 14.32
C LEU A 312 -5.79 15.73 14.04
N ILE A 313 -6.24 15.57 12.79
CA ILE A 313 -7.58 15.94 12.34
C ILE A 313 -8.18 14.75 11.61
N VAL A 314 -9.31 14.25 12.10
CA VAL A 314 -10.10 13.20 11.44
C VAL A 314 -11.52 13.70 11.25
N MET A 315 -11.85 14.12 10.04
CA MET A 315 -13.14 14.73 9.71
C MET A 315 -13.60 14.41 8.28
N PRO A 316 -14.92 14.46 7.99
CA PRO A 316 -15.42 14.33 6.64
C PRO A 316 -14.84 15.40 5.70
N GLY A 317 -14.54 15.01 4.46
CA GLY A 317 -13.98 15.91 3.43
C GLY A 317 -12.47 15.79 3.28
N ASN A 318 -11.86 16.74 2.57
CA ASN A 318 -10.41 16.75 2.38
C ASN A 318 -9.80 17.86 3.23
N GLN A 319 -8.98 17.46 4.20
CA GLN A 319 -8.18 18.32 5.04
C GLN A 319 -6.77 18.39 4.44
N THR A 320 -6.29 19.58 4.10
CA THR A 320 -5.00 19.78 3.40
C THR A 320 -4.24 20.98 3.96
N HIS A 321 -3.00 21.18 3.51
CA HIS A 321 -2.16 22.33 3.88
C HIS A 321 -2.11 22.62 5.39
N PRO A 322 -1.71 21.64 6.23
CA PRO A 322 -1.54 21.88 7.65
C PRO A 322 -0.32 22.78 7.91
N THR A 323 -0.44 23.64 8.91
CA THR A 323 0.68 24.45 9.42
C THR A 323 0.50 24.71 10.91
N VAL A 324 1.61 24.83 11.65
CA VAL A 324 1.61 25.11 13.08
C VAL A 324 2.16 26.53 13.30
N VAL A 325 1.43 27.33 14.08
CA VAL A 325 1.86 28.69 14.46
C VAL A 325 1.52 28.91 15.93
N GLY A 326 2.56 29.07 16.75
CA GLY A 326 2.45 29.01 18.19
C GLY A 326 1.78 27.70 18.64
N ASN A 327 0.83 27.81 19.56
CA ASN A 327 0.14 26.63 20.10
C ASN A 327 -1.06 26.14 19.25
N MET A 328 -1.16 26.55 17.98
CA MET A 328 -2.32 26.28 17.13
C MET A 328 -1.92 25.55 15.86
N LEU A 329 -2.70 24.52 15.51
CA LEU A 329 -2.72 23.89 14.19
C LEU A 329 -3.76 24.60 13.33
N TYR A 330 -3.36 24.99 12.12
CA TYR A 330 -4.23 25.51 11.08
C TYR A 330 -4.21 24.57 9.88
N TRP A 331 -5.33 24.44 9.20
CA TRP A 331 -5.41 23.65 7.97
C TRP A 331 -6.53 24.15 7.07
N GLN A 332 -6.48 23.72 5.82
CA GLN A 332 -7.49 23.97 4.83
C GLN A 332 -8.50 22.81 4.78
N ASP A 333 -9.76 23.11 5.04
CA ASP A 333 -10.89 22.20 4.94
C ASP A 333 -11.64 22.43 3.61
N HIS A 334 -11.70 21.39 2.77
CA HIS A 334 -12.44 21.40 1.52
C HIS A 334 -13.83 20.79 1.71
N GLN A 335 -14.86 21.65 1.81
CA GLN A 335 -16.26 21.25 1.84
C GLN A 335 -16.99 21.57 0.52
N LEU A 336 -18.19 21.02 0.34
CA LEU A 336 -19.07 21.31 -0.82
C LEU A 336 -19.38 22.81 -0.99
N ALA A 337 -19.31 23.60 0.10
CA ALA A 337 -19.53 25.04 0.09
C ALA A 337 -18.27 25.88 -0.25
N GLY A 338 -17.11 25.23 -0.44
CA GLY A 338 -15.83 25.86 -0.75
C GLY A 338 -14.75 25.61 0.29
N SER A 339 -13.50 25.99 -0.04
CA SER A 339 -12.34 25.82 0.85
C SER A 339 -12.32 26.87 1.97
N ARG A 340 -12.05 26.45 3.20
CA ARG A 340 -12.03 27.28 4.41
C ARG A 340 -10.83 26.94 5.29
N ILE A 341 -10.33 27.92 6.02
CA ILE A 341 -9.28 27.69 7.02
C ILE A 341 -9.92 27.41 8.37
N GLN A 342 -9.49 26.33 9.00
CA GLN A 342 -9.88 25.89 10.32
C GLN A 342 -8.69 25.95 11.27
N ALA A 343 -8.95 25.94 12.57
CA ALA A 343 -7.91 25.92 13.59
C ALA A 343 -8.30 25.13 14.84
N GLN A 344 -7.31 24.55 15.50
CA GLN A 344 -7.43 23.94 16.82
C GLN A 344 -6.12 24.01 17.60
N PRO A 345 -6.13 23.95 18.94
CA PRO A 345 -4.90 23.84 19.71
C PRO A 345 -4.13 22.57 19.37
N ILE A 346 -2.84 22.68 19.07
CA ILE A 346 -2.01 21.54 18.63
C ILE A 346 -1.89 20.46 19.71
N GLN A 347 -1.84 20.85 20.98
CA GLN A 347 -1.81 19.91 22.10
C GLN A 347 -3.12 19.10 22.21
N GLU A 348 -4.25 19.72 21.93
CA GLU A 348 -5.56 19.04 21.91
C GLU A 348 -5.65 18.10 20.70
N ALA A 349 -5.09 18.49 19.55
CA ALA A 349 -4.96 17.65 18.37
C ALA A 349 -4.22 16.34 18.69
N PHE A 350 -3.04 16.45 19.30
CA PHE A 350 -2.25 15.29 19.71
C PHE A 350 -2.96 14.45 20.78
N ALA A 351 -3.57 15.09 21.79
CA ALA A 351 -4.29 14.38 22.83
C ALA A 351 -5.49 13.59 22.27
N THR A 352 -6.25 14.21 21.36
CA THR A 352 -7.38 13.57 20.68
C THR A 352 -6.90 12.44 19.79
N GLY A 353 -5.88 12.69 18.97
CA GLY A 353 -5.28 11.71 18.07
C GLY A 353 -4.68 10.50 18.79
N ALA A 354 -4.03 10.69 19.93
CA ALA A 354 -3.55 9.60 20.78
C ALA A 354 -4.71 8.75 21.33
N GLY A 355 -5.84 9.40 21.68
CA GLY A 355 -7.09 8.74 22.01
C GLY A 355 -7.65 7.91 20.84
N MET A 356 -7.64 8.47 19.63
CA MET A 356 -8.06 7.78 18.40
C MET A 356 -7.16 6.60 18.06
N LEU A 357 -5.84 6.72 18.19
CA LEU A 357 -4.90 5.61 18.02
C LEU A 357 -5.11 4.55 19.10
N THR A 358 -5.44 4.95 20.32
CA THR A 358 -5.76 4.00 21.40
C THR A 358 -7.07 3.28 21.11
N GLU A 359 -8.11 3.98 20.66
CA GLU A 359 -9.39 3.42 20.24
C GLU A 359 -9.24 2.55 18.99
N GLN A 360 -8.47 2.96 17.99
CA GLN A 360 -8.14 2.17 16.81
C GLN A 360 -7.30 0.95 17.17
N ARG A 361 -6.33 1.06 18.09
CA ARG A 361 -5.58 -0.08 18.62
C ARG A 361 -6.47 -0.96 19.48
N GLN A 362 -7.47 -0.44 20.20
CA GLN A 362 -8.43 -1.23 20.99
C GLN A 362 -9.48 -1.89 20.11
N ILE A 363 -9.94 -1.26 19.03
CA ILE A 363 -10.81 -1.85 18.00
C ILE A 363 -10.00 -2.89 17.22
N SER A 364 -8.77 -2.58 16.84
CA SER A 364 -7.86 -3.53 16.18
C SER A 364 -7.44 -4.64 17.13
N ALA A 365 -7.32 -4.39 18.43
CA ALA A 365 -7.05 -5.38 19.47
C ALA A 365 -8.33 -6.00 20.03
N ALA A 366 -9.53 -5.57 19.66
CA ALA A 366 -10.81 -6.22 19.97
C ALA A 366 -11.24 -7.10 18.79
N ALA A 367 -11.04 -6.60 17.57
CA ALA A 367 -11.03 -7.40 16.34
C ALA A 367 -9.87 -8.40 16.34
N ALA A 368 -8.71 -8.01 16.88
CA ALA A 368 -7.66 -8.95 17.20
C ALA A 368 -7.86 -9.62 18.55
N ALA A 369 -8.69 -9.22 19.52
CA ALA A 369 -9.01 -10.08 20.68
C ALA A 369 -10.08 -11.13 20.36
N GLU A 370 -10.76 -11.02 19.23
CA GLU A 370 -11.34 -12.18 18.55
C GLU A 370 -10.26 -13.08 17.89
N GLU A 371 -8.98 -12.66 17.84
CA GLU A 371 -7.85 -13.40 17.24
C GLU A 371 -6.50 -13.39 18.03
N ASP A 372 -6.40 -12.96 19.30
CA ASP A 372 -5.10 -12.60 19.91
C ASP A 372 -4.62 -13.70 20.85
N PHE A 373 -3.65 -14.46 20.34
CA PHE A 373 -2.60 -15.04 21.16
C PHE A 373 -1.48 -14.00 21.33
N ALA A 374 -1.23 -13.65 22.59
CA ALA A 374 -0.21 -12.73 23.07
C ALA A 374 1.24 -13.17 22.73
N PRO A 375 2.24 -12.27 22.87
CA PRO A 375 3.54 -12.36 22.20
C PRO A 375 4.51 -13.24 22.99
N LEU A 376 4.64 -14.47 22.55
CA LEU A 376 5.79 -15.35 22.79
C LEU A 376 6.13 -15.97 21.44
N TYR A 377 7.39 -16.33 21.22
CA TYR A 377 7.80 -17.16 20.08
C TYR A 377 6.73 -18.24 19.80
N THR A 378 6.30 -18.36 18.53
CA THR A 378 5.30 -19.28 17.93
C THR A 378 3.97 -18.65 17.51
N ARG A 379 3.91 -18.05 16.32
CA ARG A 379 2.67 -18.21 15.53
C ARG A 379 2.60 -19.67 15.08
N PRO A 380 1.55 -20.43 15.40
CA PRO A 380 1.41 -21.78 14.88
C PRO A 380 1.34 -21.72 13.36
N THR A 381 2.15 -22.53 12.69
CA THR A 381 2.08 -22.69 11.24
C THR A 381 0.70 -23.16 10.86
N ILE A 382 0.03 -22.40 9.99
CA ILE A 382 -1.23 -22.80 9.39
C ILE A 382 -0.92 -23.88 8.36
N LYS A 383 -1.32 -25.12 8.65
CA LYS A 383 -1.21 -26.22 7.71
C LYS A 383 -2.27 -26.08 6.62
N GLY A 384 -1.83 -26.15 5.38
CA GLY A 384 -2.70 -25.96 4.24
C GLY A 384 -2.71 -27.16 3.29
N MET A 385 -3.73 -27.20 2.44
CA MET A 385 -3.81 -28.13 1.32
C MET A 385 -4.06 -27.38 0.01
N HIS A 386 -3.26 -27.65 -1.02
CA HIS A 386 -3.51 -27.13 -2.37
C HIS A 386 -4.13 -28.24 -3.19
N VAL A 387 -5.34 -27.97 -3.70
CA VAL A 387 -6.14 -28.93 -4.43
C VAL A 387 -6.46 -28.41 -5.83
N ALA A 388 -6.22 -29.25 -6.83
CA ALA A 388 -6.71 -29.05 -8.19
C ALA A 388 -7.94 -29.94 -8.40
N ILE A 389 -9.13 -29.36 -8.61
CA ILE A 389 -10.40 -30.11 -8.68
C ILE A 389 -11.05 -30.03 -10.08
N GLY A 390 -10.53 -29.22 -11.01
CA GLY A 390 -11.13 -29.04 -12.34
C GLY A 390 -10.19 -29.14 -13.54
N ALA A 391 -10.75 -28.79 -14.71
CA ALA A 391 -10.08 -28.79 -16.01
C ALA A 391 -9.02 -27.69 -16.16
N GLY A 392 -9.03 -26.65 -15.30
CA GLY A 392 -8.10 -25.52 -15.38
C GLY A 392 -6.63 -25.93 -15.24
N TRP A 393 -6.36 -26.92 -14.40
CA TRP A 393 -5.03 -27.52 -14.26
C TRP A 393 -4.76 -28.70 -15.22
N ARG A 394 -5.67 -28.99 -16.15
CA ARG A 394 -5.61 -30.11 -17.11
C ARG A 394 -5.25 -31.46 -16.50
N VAL A 395 -5.71 -31.75 -15.28
CA VAL A 395 -5.48 -33.05 -14.64
C VAL A 395 -6.36 -34.11 -15.33
N LEU A 396 -5.79 -34.80 -16.32
CA LEU A 396 -6.44 -35.86 -17.09
C LEU A 396 -6.06 -37.25 -16.54
N TYR A 397 -7.05 -38.11 -16.34
CA TYR A 397 -6.82 -39.53 -16.05
C TYR A 397 -7.04 -40.34 -17.31
N GLY A 398 -5.98 -40.90 -17.90
CA GLY A 398 -6.08 -41.66 -19.15
C GLY A 398 -6.72 -40.87 -20.30
N GLY A 399 -6.56 -39.54 -20.31
CA GLY A 399 -7.18 -38.64 -21.30
C GLY A 399 -8.59 -38.14 -20.95
N ILE A 400 -9.14 -38.52 -19.78
CA ILE A 400 -10.49 -38.13 -19.35
C ILE A 400 -10.36 -37.11 -18.20
N PRO A 401 -10.93 -35.89 -18.33
CA PRO A 401 -11.10 -34.96 -17.21
C PRO A 401 -11.80 -35.71 -16.07
N GLN A 402 -11.29 -35.62 -14.85
CA GLN A 402 -11.88 -36.32 -13.71
C GLN A 402 -12.75 -35.35 -12.91
N PRO A 403 -14.04 -35.18 -13.24
CA PRO A 403 -14.93 -34.44 -12.38
C PRO A 403 -15.12 -35.24 -11.09
N CYS A 404 -15.19 -34.51 -9.97
CA CYS A 404 -16.01 -34.96 -8.87
C CYS A 404 -17.38 -35.37 -9.41
N ASN A 405 -17.86 -36.55 -9.03
CA ASN A 405 -19.15 -37.07 -9.47
C ASN A 405 -19.92 -37.65 -8.29
N ALA A 406 -21.15 -38.10 -8.56
CA ALA A 406 -22.05 -38.64 -7.53
C ALA A 406 -21.43 -39.77 -6.68
N THR A 407 -20.47 -40.52 -7.24
CA THR A 407 -19.88 -41.70 -6.61
C THR A 407 -18.57 -41.40 -5.90
N ALA A 408 -17.71 -40.54 -6.46
CA ALA A 408 -16.39 -40.23 -5.91
C ALA A 408 -15.97 -38.77 -6.17
N CYS A 409 -15.48 -38.12 -5.12
CA CYS A 409 -14.84 -36.81 -5.17
C CYS A 409 -13.66 -36.82 -4.18
N PRO A 410 -12.52 -37.43 -4.53
CA PRO A 410 -11.43 -37.76 -3.59
C PRO A 410 -10.95 -36.61 -2.70
N ALA A 411 -10.91 -35.38 -3.23
CA ALA A 411 -10.56 -34.20 -2.45
C ALA A 411 -11.57 -33.90 -1.34
N ILE A 412 -12.86 -33.84 -1.68
CA ILE A 412 -13.95 -33.62 -0.72
C ILE A 412 -14.10 -34.84 0.20
N ASP A 413 -13.93 -36.06 -0.31
CA ASP A 413 -14.08 -37.30 0.43
C ASP A 413 -12.97 -37.49 1.48
N ALA A 414 -11.72 -37.13 1.15
CA ALA A 414 -10.62 -37.08 2.12
C ALA A 414 -10.95 -36.14 3.30
N LEU A 415 -11.73 -35.09 3.02
CA LEU A 415 -12.19 -34.07 3.96
C LEU A 415 -13.52 -34.42 4.66
N LYS A 416 -14.20 -35.50 4.28
CA LYS A 416 -15.36 -36.04 5.02
C LYS A 416 -14.99 -37.11 6.04
N SER A 417 -13.76 -37.61 6.01
CA SER A 417 -13.28 -38.51 7.06
C SER A 417 -13.40 -37.82 8.42
N GLY A 418 -13.81 -38.53 9.47
CA GLY A 418 -14.19 -37.96 10.78
C GLY A 418 -13.12 -37.12 11.51
N ASN A 419 -11.93 -36.95 10.92
CA ASN A 419 -10.78 -36.19 11.42
C ASN A 419 -10.31 -35.06 10.48
N ALA A 420 -11.14 -34.64 9.52
CA ALA A 420 -10.78 -33.59 8.56
C ALA A 420 -10.66 -32.11 9.05
N PRO A 421 -11.00 -31.69 10.28
CA PRO A 421 -10.96 -30.26 10.64
C PRO A 421 -9.56 -29.72 10.99
N MET A 422 -8.47 -30.38 10.58
CA MET A 422 -7.10 -30.03 11.00
C MET A 422 -6.30 -29.16 10.02
N PHE A 423 -6.85 -28.81 8.85
CA PHE A 423 -6.17 -27.90 7.91
C PHE A 423 -6.64 -26.47 8.13
N GLY A 424 -5.75 -25.59 8.56
CA GLY A 424 -6.06 -24.19 8.79
C GLY A 424 -6.22 -23.38 7.49
N SER A 425 -5.80 -23.88 6.32
CA SER A 425 -6.04 -23.23 5.03
C SER A 425 -6.26 -24.19 3.84
N PHE A 426 -6.97 -23.72 2.81
CA PHE A 426 -7.13 -24.45 1.55
C PHE A 426 -6.90 -23.50 0.39
N LEU A 427 -6.06 -23.90 -0.55
CA LEU A 427 -5.89 -23.18 -1.80
C LEU A 427 -6.72 -23.84 -2.91
N ILE A 428 -7.49 -23.04 -3.63
CA ILE A 428 -8.35 -23.47 -4.73
C ILE A 428 -8.36 -22.43 -5.85
N LEU A 429 -8.55 -22.86 -7.10
CA LEU A 429 -8.78 -21.92 -8.19
C LEU A 429 -10.20 -21.34 -8.14
N HIS A 430 -10.32 -20.06 -8.48
CA HIS A 430 -11.62 -19.41 -8.53
C HIS A 430 -12.56 -20.05 -9.57
N THR A 431 -12.02 -20.55 -10.68
CA THR A 431 -12.77 -21.26 -11.72
C THR A 431 -13.33 -22.60 -11.25
N ASP A 432 -12.74 -23.20 -10.22
CA ASP A 432 -13.20 -24.47 -9.68
C ASP A 432 -14.38 -24.29 -8.73
N LEU A 433 -14.61 -23.08 -8.17
CA LEU A 433 -15.62 -22.82 -7.14
C LEU A 433 -17.04 -23.27 -7.51
N THR A 434 -17.42 -23.12 -8.79
CA THR A 434 -18.76 -23.49 -9.28
C THR A 434 -18.85 -24.92 -9.75
N THR A 435 -17.77 -25.72 -9.64
CA THR A 435 -17.76 -27.12 -10.07
C THR A 435 -18.68 -27.93 -9.18
N ASP A 436 -19.61 -28.66 -9.81
CA ASP A 436 -20.48 -29.62 -9.14
C ASP A 436 -19.65 -30.81 -8.63
N THR A 437 -19.74 -31.09 -7.33
CA THR A 437 -19.03 -32.19 -6.69
C THR A 437 -19.75 -33.53 -6.81
N GLY A 438 -21.03 -33.53 -7.21
CA GLY A 438 -21.95 -34.66 -7.11
C GLY A 438 -22.26 -35.08 -5.67
N ARG A 439 -21.77 -34.36 -4.66
CA ARG A 439 -22.00 -34.64 -3.23
C ARG A 439 -22.95 -33.60 -2.66
N ASP A 440 -24.02 -34.03 -2.00
CA ASP A 440 -24.90 -33.13 -1.25
C ASP A 440 -24.09 -32.28 -0.26
N SER A 441 -24.20 -30.95 -0.41
CA SER A 441 -23.57 -29.99 0.50
C SER A 441 -24.18 -30.12 1.90
N PRO A 442 -23.37 -30.03 2.99
CA PRO A 442 -23.89 -30.05 4.34
C PRO A 442 -24.70 -28.79 4.70
N LEU A 443 -24.66 -27.74 3.87
CA LEU A 443 -25.42 -26.52 4.07
C LEU A 443 -26.84 -26.69 3.50
N ALA A 444 -27.84 -26.54 4.36
CA ALA A 444 -29.24 -26.66 3.98
C ALA A 444 -29.63 -25.69 2.85
N GLY A 445 -30.27 -26.21 1.80
CA GLY A 445 -30.77 -25.40 0.67
C GLY A 445 -29.71 -24.94 -0.34
N THR A 446 -28.49 -25.50 -0.29
CA THR A 446 -27.40 -25.16 -1.22
C THR A 446 -27.15 -26.26 -2.26
N ASN A 447 -26.44 -25.92 -3.34
CA ASN A 447 -26.09 -26.84 -4.41
C ASN A 447 -24.89 -27.73 -4.01
N PRO A 448 -24.60 -28.82 -4.73
CA PRO A 448 -23.42 -29.66 -4.51
C PRO A 448 -22.09 -29.02 -4.97
N ALA A 449 -21.95 -27.68 -5.02
CA ALA A 449 -20.75 -27.05 -5.58
C ALA A 449 -19.57 -26.98 -4.58
N ILE A 450 -18.35 -26.87 -5.10
CA ILE A 450 -17.13 -26.73 -4.27
C ILE A 450 -17.21 -25.51 -3.33
N ALA A 451 -17.77 -24.40 -3.81
CA ALA A 451 -17.97 -23.19 -3.00
C ALA A 451 -18.81 -23.45 -1.74
N ASP A 452 -19.85 -24.29 -1.84
CA ASP A 452 -20.73 -24.60 -0.71
C ASP A 452 -20.00 -25.44 0.35
N TRP A 453 -19.16 -26.38 -0.08
CA TRP A 453 -18.28 -27.16 0.81
C TRP A 453 -17.24 -26.28 1.52
N LEU A 454 -16.60 -25.36 0.80
CA LEU A 454 -15.62 -24.45 1.38
C LEU A 454 -16.27 -23.47 2.36
N LYS A 455 -17.47 -22.97 2.05
CA LYS A 455 -18.27 -22.15 2.98
C LYS A 455 -18.63 -22.92 4.25
N TYR A 456 -19.03 -24.19 4.11
CA TYR A 456 -19.31 -25.06 5.25
C TYR A 456 -18.07 -25.23 6.14
N TRP A 457 -16.91 -25.54 5.56
CA TRP A 457 -15.68 -25.73 6.33
C TRP A 457 -15.15 -24.45 6.96
N GLN A 458 -15.23 -23.32 6.26
CA GLN A 458 -14.87 -22.02 6.83
C GLN A 458 -15.74 -21.69 8.05
N SER A 459 -17.05 -21.90 7.96
CA SER A 459 -17.98 -21.58 9.06
C SER A 459 -17.98 -22.59 10.20
N THR A 460 -17.76 -23.87 9.92
CA THR A 460 -17.84 -24.94 10.92
C THR A 460 -16.51 -25.20 11.61
N TYR A 461 -15.40 -25.04 10.89
CA TYR A 461 -14.07 -25.45 11.34
C TYR A 461 -13.02 -24.33 11.27
N SER A 462 -13.45 -23.08 11.02
CA SER A 462 -12.56 -21.92 10.92
C SER A 462 -11.43 -22.09 9.89
N VAL A 463 -11.68 -22.91 8.87
CA VAL A 463 -10.76 -23.13 7.76
C VAL A 463 -10.59 -21.83 6.98
N ARG A 464 -9.39 -21.60 6.43
CA ARG A 464 -9.09 -20.43 5.58
C ARG A 464 -9.02 -20.78 4.09
N PRO A 465 -10.12 -20.70 3.32
CA PRO A 465 -10.05 -20.79 1.87
C PRO A 465 -9.31 -19.59 1.27
N VAL A 466 -8.34 -19.88 0.43
CA VAL A 466 -7.54 -18.96 -0.36
C VAL A 466 -7.91 -19.21 -1.82
N VAL A 467 -8.58 -18.24 -2.41
CA VAL A 467 -9.08 -18.35 -3.78
C VAL A 467 -8.05 -17.74 -4.72
N ARG A 468 -7.43 -18.55 -5.58
CA ARG A 468 -6.44 -18.13 -6.56
C ARG A 468 -7.09 -17.78 -7.89
N LEU A 469 -6.70 -16.65 -8.47
CA LEU A 469 -7.14 -16.26 -9.80
C LEU A 469 -6.45 -17.11 -10.88
N TRP A 470 -7.20 -17.55 -11.88
CA TRP A 470 -6.75 -18.40 -12.98
C TRP A 470 -7.72 -18.32 -14.18
N PRO A 471 -7.29 -18.31 -15.45
CA PRO A 471 -5.92 -18.39 -15.93
C PRO A 471 -5.07 -17.20 -15.49
N ASN A 472 -3.77 -17.31 -15.71
CA ASN A 472 -2.85 -16.23 -15.41
C ASN A 472 -3.27 -14.97 -16.16
N ALA A 473 -3.12 -13.79 -15.55
CA ALA A 473 -3.23 -12.56 -16.32
C ALA A 473 -2.06 -12.51 -17.31
N GLU A 474 -2.36 -12.52 -18.60
CA GLU A 474 -1.39 -12.51 -19.69
C GLU A 474 -1.40 -11.13 -20.37
N PRO A 475 -0.54 -10.19 -19.93
CA PRO A 475 -0.46 -8.88 -20.58
C PRO A 475 0.00 -9.05 -22.03
N GLY A 476 -0.59 -8.23 -22.90
CA GLY A 476 -0.37 -8.32 -24.34
C GLY A 476 -0.21 -6.95 -24.97
N SER A 477 0.34 -6.93 -26.18
CA SER A 477 0.60 -5.69 -26.90
C SER A 477 -0.59 -5.11 -27.66
N SER A 478 -1.68 -5.87 -27.78
CA SER A 478 -2.89 -5.47 -28.51
C SER A 478 -4.14 -6.18 -27.97
N GLY A 479 -4.39 -6.05 -26.66
CA GLY A 479 -5.58 -6.59 -26.00
C GLY A 479 -5.35 -7.83 -25.12
N GLY A 480 -4.18 -7.96 -24.49
CA GLY A 480 -4.01 -8.90 -23.36
C GLY A 480 -4.54 -8.30 -22.05
N ASP A 481 -4.44 -9.07 -20.97
CA ASP A 481 -5.01 -8.68 -19.67
C ASP A 481 -4.38 -7.41 -19.12
N THR A 482 -5.20 -6.63 -18.44
CA THR A 482 -4.84 -5.38 -17.77
C THR A 482 -5.01 -5.51 -16.25
N PRO A 483 -4.44 -4.58 -15.46
CA PRO A 483 -4.71 -4.53 -14.03
C PRO A 483 -6.21 -4.40 -13.67
N GLU A 484 -7.00 -3.81 -14.58
CA GLU A 484 -8.46 -3.72 -14.44
C GLU A 484 -9.12 -5.10 -14.53
N ASP A 485 -8.67 -5.98 -15.42
CA ASP A 485 -9.25 -7.33 -15.59
C ASP A 485 -9.07 -8.19 -14.33
N VAL A 486 -7.91 -8.06 -13.67
CA VAL A 486 -7.65 -8.67 -12.36
C VAL A 486 -8.63 -8.12 -11.31
N ALA A 487 -8.79 -6.80 -11.24
CA ALA A 487 -9.70 -6.16 -10.30
C ALA A 487 -11.17 -6.57 -10.56
N GLN A 488 -11.59 -6.64 -11.82
CA GLN A 488 -12.94 -7.07 -12.21
C GLN A 488 -13.21 -8.53 -11.85
N THR A 489 -12.21 -9.40 -11.94
CA THR A 489 -12.33 -10.78 -11.45
C THR A 489 -12.57 -10.81 -9.94
N ILE A 490 -11.85 -9.99 -9.16
CA ILE A 490 -12.04 -9.86 -7.71
C ILE A 490 -13.44 -9.31 -7.37
N ILE A 491 -13.89 -8.28 -8.09
CA ILE A 491 -15.22 -7.69 -7.96
C ILE A 491 -16.32 -8.74 -8.26
N SER A 492 -16.13 -9.53 -9.31
CA SER A 492 -17.03 -10.63 -9.67
C SER A 492 -17.14 -11.65 -8.53
N LEU A 493 -16.02 -12.02 -7.91
CA LEU A 493 -16.01 -12.90 -6.74
C LEU A 493 -16.75 -12.28 -5.55
N ALA A 494 -16.55 -10.98 -5.26
CA ALA A 494 -17.26 -10.27 -4.20
C ALA A 494 -18.77 -10.16 -4.48
N SER A 495 -19.16 -10.01 -5.74
CA SER A 495 -20.57 -9.98 -6.13
C SER A 495 -21.25 -11.33 -5.93
N THR A 496 -20.53 -12.42 -6.22
CA THR A 496 -21.07 -13.79 -6.25
C THR A 496 -21.03 -14.46 -4.89
N PHE A 497 -19.92 -14.33 -4.15
CA PHE A 497 -19.66 -15.06 -2.91
C PHE A 497 -19.53 -14.10 -1.73
N ASP A 498 -20.38 -14.30 -0.71
CA ASP A 498 -20.42 -13.50 0.51
C ASP A 498 -19.37 -13.90 1.57
N TRP A 499 -18.75 -15.07 1.39
CA TRP A 499 -17.91 -15.73 2.39
C TRP A 499 -16.41 -15.72 2.03
N ILE A 500 -16.04 -15.41 0.78
CA ILE A 500 -14.63 -15.37 0.36
C ILE A 500 -13.91 -14.22 1.07
N LYS A 501 -12.82 -14.54 1.78
CA LYS A 501 -12.01 -13.58 2.55
C LYS A 501 -10.57 -13.46 2.10
N HIS A 502 -10.01 -14.44 1.39
CA HIS A 502 -8.61 -14.43 0.97
C HIS A 502 -8.51 -14.73 -0.52
N ILE A 503 -7.87 -13.82 -1.25
CA ILE A 503 -7.72 -13.93 -2.70
C ILE A 503 -6.24 -13.83 -3.04
N GLN A 504 -5.72 -14.82 -3.77
CA GLN A 504 -4.39 -14.77 -4.37
C GLN A 504 -4.52 -14.29 -5.82
N VAL A 505 -3.97 -13.11 -6.10
CA VAL A 505 -4.36 -12.29 -7.28
C VAL A 505 -3.87 -12.82 -8.64
N ASP A 506 -3.07 -13.89 -8.67
CA ASP A 506 -2.70 -14.59 -9.90
C ASP A 506 -2.08 -15.96 -9.57
N ASN A 507 -1.70 -16.70 -10.62
CA ASN A 507 -1.13 -18.03 -10.58
C ASN A 507 0.27 -18.09 -11.23
N GLU A 508 1.35 -17.79 -10.51
CA GLU A 508 2.72 -17.95 -11.02
C GLU A 508 3.07 -17.12 -12.29
N PRO A 509 2.88 -15.79 -12.27
CA PRO A 509 3.15 -14.94 -13.44
C PRO A 509 4.62 -14.98 -13.90
N ASN A 510 5.54 -15.35 -13.01
CA ASN A 510 6.96 -15.38 -13.33
C ASN A 510 7.42 -16.63 -14.12
N LEU A 511 6.56 -17.63 -14.31
CA LEU A 511 6.84 -18.79 -15.16
C LEU A 511 6.72 -18.49 -16.66
N ALA A 512 7.16 -19.44 -17.49
CA ALA A 512 7.08 -19.37 -18.95
C ALA A 512 5.64 -19.56 -19.48
N GLU A 513 4.78 -20.25 -18.72
CA GLU A 513 3.35 -20.42 -19.02
C GLU A 513 2.48 -19.26 -18.53
N GLY A 514 3.05 -18.34 -17.73
CA GLY A 514 2.40 -17.09 -17.32
C GLY A 514 2.78 -15.94 -18.25
N TRP A 515 3.54 -14.97 -17.74
CA TRP A 515 4.04 -13.86 -18.54
C TRP A 515 5.24 -14.28 -19.40
N GLY A 516 5.08 -15.37 -20.17
CA GLY A 516 6.14 -16.06 -20.88
C GLY A 516 6.87 -15.22 -21.92
N ASP A 517 6.98 -15.77 -23.12
CA ASP A 517 7.65 -15.14 -24.26
C ASP A 517 6.82 -14.03 -24.92
N VAL A 518 5.88 -13.46 -24.18
CA VAL A 518 5.10 -12.27 -24.54
C VAL A 518 5.97 -11.02 -24.39
N CYS A 519 5.82 -10.06 -25.31
CA CYS A 519 6.47 -8.75 -25.23
C CYS A 519 8.00 -8.75 -25.32
N LYS A 520 8.53 -9.70 -26.12
CA LYS A 520 9.95 -9.82 -26.48
C LYS A 520 10.53 -8.59 -27.17
N ASP A 521 11.83 -8.39 -26.99
CA ASP A 521 12.61 -7.45 -27.82
C ASP A 521 12.45 -7.83 -29.30
N GLY A 522 11.98 -6.88 -30.12
CA GLY A 522 11.60 -7.11 -31.52
C GLY A 522 10.10 -7.37 -31.78
N GLN A 523 9.27 -7.58 -30.74
CA GLN A 523 7.81 -7.59 -30.82
C GLN A 523 7.22 -6.25 -30.37
N PRO A 524 5.90 -5.99 -30.43
CA PRO A 524 5.34 -4.80 -29.78
C PRO A 524 5.36 -4.94 -28.23
N ALA A 525 5.49 -3.83 -27.51
CA ALA A 525 5.58 -3.83 -26.04
C ALA A 525 4.26 -4.22 -25.37
N CYS A 526 4.32 -4.78 -24.17
CA CYS A 526 3.14 -4.95 -23.33
C CYS A 526 2.78 -3.57 -22.77
N THR A 527 1.54 -3.15 -22.99
CA THR A 527 1.07 -1.84 -22.53
C THR A 527 -0.26 -1.96 -21.83
N TRP A 528 -0.39 -1.27 -20.69
CA TRP A 528 -1.67 -1.10 -20.00
C TRP A 528 -1.78 0.33 -19.50
N VAL A 529 -3.02 0.77 -19.24
CA VAL A 529 -3.31 2.11 -18.72
C VAL A 529 -3.95 1.97 -17.36
N THR A 530 -3.44 2.70 -16.37
CA THR A 530 -4.04 2.79 -15.05
C THR A 530 -4.07 4.26 -14.63
N ASN A 531 -5.23 4.76 -14.23
CA ASN A 531 -5.44 6.17 -13.88
C ASN A 531 -4.92 7.17 -14.94
N GLY A 532 -5.14 6.87 -16.22
CA GLY A 532 -4.69 7.71 -17.34
C GLY A 532 -3.19 7.63 -17.65
N VAL A 533 -2.41 6.83 -16.92
CA VAL A 533 -0.99 6.63 -17.16
C VAL A 533 -0.75 5.36 -17.96
N THR A 534 -0.15 5.50 -19.15
CA THR A 534 0.26 4.36 -19.97
C THR A 534 1.58 3.80 -19.48
N ARG A 535 1.59 2.51 -19.12
CA ARG A 535 2.77 1.72 -18.82
C ARG A 535 3.19 0.91 -20.04
N SER A 536 4.49 0.72 -20.24
CA SER A 536 5.02 -0.01 -21.39
C SER A 536 6.28 -0.79 -21.00
N TYR A 537 6.26 -2.10 -21.19
CA TYR A 537 7.35 -3.00 -20.79
C TYR A 537 7.71 -4.02 -21.88
N ARG A 538 8.99 -4.43 -21.86
CA ARG A 538 9.60 -5.41 -22.76
C ARG A 538 10.61 -6.25 -21.99
N TRP A 539 10.70 -7.54 -22.31
CA TRP A 539 11.67 -8.46 -21.71
C TRP A 539 12.04 -9.57 -22.68
N THR A 540 13.25 -10.11 -22.60
CA THR A 540 13.74 -11.14 -23.54
C THR A 540 13.37 -12.57 -23.14
N GLY A 541 13.05 -12.80 -21.87
CA GLY A 541 12.65 -14.10 -21.33
C GLY A 541 12.50 -14.11 -19.82
N VAL A 542 12.42 -15.31 -19.24
CA VAL A 542 12.14 -15.53 -17.79
C VAL A 542 13.23 -14.97 -16.86
N TYR A 543 14.45 -14.74 -17.36
CA TYR A 543 15.58 -14.28 -16.55
C TYR A 543 15.94 -12.80 -16.74
N ASP A 544 15.14 -12.08 -17.51
CA ASP A 544 15.29 -10.65 -17.71
C ASP A 544 14.66 -9.89 -16.54
N TYR A 545 15.42 -9.02 -15.89
CA TYR A 545 14.95 -8.24 -14.74
C TYR A 545 13.75 -7.34 -15.07
N ARG A 546 13.63 -6.89 -16.33
CA ARG A 546 12.52 -6.04 -16.78
C ARG A 546 11.17 -6.74 -16.68
N LYS A 547 11.15 -8.07 -16.80
CA LYS A 547 9.94 -8.89 -16.56
C LYS A 547 9.43 -8.69 -15.13
N TYR A 548 10.32 -8.70 -14.15
CA TYR A 548 9.97 -8.60 -12.74
C TYR A 548 9.57 -7.18 -12.33
N GLN A 549 10.18 -6.15 -12.93
CA GLN A 549 9.70 -4.77 -12.80
C GLN A 549 8.28 -4.61 -13.36
N ALA A 550 7.99 -5.26 -14.50
CA ALA A 550 6.66 -5.25 -15.10
C ALA A 550 5.62 -5.97 -14.23
N ILE A 551 5.95 -7.18 -13.72
CA ILE A 551 5.12 -7.92 -12.75
C ILE A 551 4.84 -7.06 -11.52
N ASN A 552 5.87 -6.47 -10.92
CA ASN A 552 5.72 -5.61 -9.75
C ASN A 552 4.74 -4.46 -10.02
N GLN A 553 4.94 -3.73 -11.12
CA GLN A 553 4.08 -2.59 -11.43
C GLN A 553 2.64 -3.01 -11.73
N PHE A 554 2.43 -4.09 -12.47
CA PHE A 554 1.09 -4.55 -12.86
C PHE A 554 0.23 -4.95 -11.66
N TYR A 555 0.78 -5.69 -10.71
CA TYR A 555 0.01 -6.07 -9.52
C TYR A 555 -0.07 -4.96 -8.46
N VAL A 556 0.83 -3.96 -8.51
CA VAL A 556 0.65 -2.70 -7.78
C VAL A 556 -0.52 -1.91 -8.38
N ASP A 557 -0.58 -1.78 -9.70
CA ASP A 557 -1.68 -1.13 -10.41
C ASP A 557 -3.01 -1.88 -10.13
N ALA A 558 -3.00 -3.22 -10.15
CA ALA A 558 -4.19 -4.03 -9.88
C ALA A 558 -4.67 -3.89 -8.43
N TRP A 559 -3.73 -3.74 -7.49
CA TRP A 559 -4.05 -3.45 -6.09
C TRP A 559 -4.77 -2.11 -5.98
N TYR A 560 -4.22 -1.04 -6.57
CA TYR A 560 -4.82 0.30 -6.52
C TYR A 560 -6.18 0.35 -7.21
N THR A 561 -6.34 -0.34 -8.34
CA THR A 561 -7.64 -0.47 -8.99
C THR A 561 -8.65 -1.18 -8.09
N THR A 562 -8.26 -2.32 -7.50
CA THR A 562 -9.15 -3.06 -6.58
C THR A 562 -9.50 -2.22 -5.35
N ASP A 563 -8.51 -1.48 -4.81
CA ASP A 563 -8.68 -0.62 -3.66
C ASP A 563 -9.60 0.57 -3.96
N TYR A 564 -9.50 1.16 -5.16
CA TYR A 564 -10.48 2.13 -5.64
C TYR A 564 -11.91 1.57 -5.56
N TYR A 565 -12.15 0.36 -6.05
CA TYR A 565 -13.49 -0.25 -6.00
C TYR A 565 -13.95 -0.67 -4.61
N ARG A 566 -13.04 -0.97 -3.66
CA ARG A 566 -13.41 -1.20 -2.25
C ARG A 566 -14.20 -0.03 -1.67
N TYR A 567 -13.87 1.19 -2.07
CA TYR A 567 -14.49 2.41 -1.55
C TYR A 567 -15.50 3.04 -2.53
N ASN A 568 -15.32 2.84 -3.85
CA ASN A 568 -16.07 3.55 -4.88
C ASN A 568 -17.02 2.68 -5.72
N HIS A 569 -17.03 1.35 -5.57
CA HIS A 569 -17.94 0.51 -6.37
C HIS A 569 -19.41 0.91 -6.13
N PRO A 570 -20.26 1.08 -7.16
CA PRO A 570 -21.62 1.64 -6.98
C PRO A 570 -22.51 0.80 -6.07
N ASN A 571 -22.33 -0.53 -6.07
CA ASN A 571 -23.05 -1.44 -5.18
C ASN A 571 -22.38 -1.53 -3.80
N ALA A 572 -23.08 -1.06 -2.75
CA ALA A 572 -22.61 -1.07 -1.37
C ALA A 572 -22.30 -2.47 -0.81
N THR A 573 -23.05 -3.50 -1.23
CA THR A 573 -22.80 -4.87 -0.80
C THR A 573 -21.46 -5.37 -1.32
N ILE A 574 -21.15 -5.05 -2.58
CA ILE A 574 -19.86 -5.41 -3.19
C ILE A 574 -18.73 -4.67 -2.49
N ARG A 575 -18.89 -3.37 -2.18
CA ARG A 575 -17.90 -2.61 -1.39
C ARG A 575 -17.59 -3.29 -0.05
N THR A 576 -18.61 -3.58 0.75
CA THR A 576 -18.44 -4.24 2.06
C THR A 576 -17.73 -5.59 1.94
N ARG A 577 -18.05 -6.37 0.91
CA ARG A 577 -17.39 -7.66 0.68
C ARG A 577 -15.94 -7.49 0.24
N LEU A 578 -15.64 -6.55 -0.66
CA LEU A 578 -14.27 -6.22 -1.08
C LEU A 578 -13.41 -5.71 0.08
N GLN A 579 -13.98 -4.90 0.98
CA GLN A 579 -13.32 -4.42 2.19
C GLN A 579 -12.99 -5.56 3.16
N ALA A 580 -13.81 -6.60 3.20
CA ALA A 580 -13.56 -7.79 4.00
C ALA A 580 -12.58 -8.79 3.34
N MET A 581 -12.17 -8.56 2.10
CA MET A 581 -11.24 -9.42 1.37
C MET A 581 -9.79 -8.97 1.58
N GLN A 582 -8.94 -9.91 1.98
CA GLN A 582 -7.50 -9.78 1.99
C GLN A 582 -6.92 -10.22 0.64
N LEU A 583 -6.16 -9.33 0.00
CA LEU A 583 -5.45 -9.65 -1.23
C LEU A 583 -4.06 -10.18 -0.89
N TRP A 584 -3.68 -11.27 -1.52
CA TRP A 584 -2.38 -11.91 -1.40
C TRP A 584 -1.66 -11.76 -2.73
N THR A 585 -0.35 -11.52 -2.67
CA THR A 585 0.48 -11.44 -3.87
C THR A 585 0.33 -12.69 -4.72
N PRO A 586 0.57 -12.62 -6.04
CA PRO A 586 0.71 -13.82 -6.84
C PRO A 586 1.91 -14.65 -6.34
N PRO A 587 1.82 -15.99 -6.38
CA PRO A 587 2.92 -16.82 -5.92
C PRO A 587 4.08 -16.74 -6.89
N MET A 588 5.28 -16.52 -6.37
CA MET A 588 6.50 -16.59 -7.19
C MET A 588 7.08 -18.01 -7.13
N ALA A 589 7.28 -18.62 -8.29
CA ALA A 589 8.09 -19.82 -8.41
C ALA A 589 9.57 -19.42 -8.36
N ASP A 590 10.36 -19.92 -7.41
CA ASP A 590 11.74 -19.47 -7.30
C ASP A 590 12.59 -19.80 -8.53
N ILE A 591 13.36 -18.81 -8.95
CA ILE A 591 14.48 -19.01 -9.87
C ILE A 591 15.74 -19.24 -9.02
N TYR A 592 16.26 -20.46 -9.02
CA TYR A 592 17.48 -20.83 -8.30
C TYR A 592 18.75 -20.34 -9.01
N ARG A 593 18.73 -19.08 -9.47
CA ARG A 593 19.85 -18.35 -10.10
C ARG A 593 19.59 -16.85 -10.08
N LEU A 594 20.67 -16.07 -10.19
CA LEU A 594 20.58 -14.62 -10.46
C LEU A 594 20.03 -14.36 -11.87
N LEU A 595 19.40 -13.20 -12.02
CA LEU A 595 18.94 -12.69 -13.31
C LEU A 595 20.12 -12.35 -14.23
N ASP A 596 19.84 -12.13 -15.52
CA ASP A 596 20.89 -11.93 -16.53
C ASP A 596 21.74 -10.66 -16.27
N ASN A 597 21.24 -9.70 -15.49
CA ASN A 597 21.97 -8.52 -15.04
C ASN A 597 22.73 -8.73 -13.70
N GLY A 598 22.74 -9.94 -13.15
CA GLY A 598 23.37 -10.29 -11.88
C GLY A 598 22.54 -9.92 -10.63
N SER A 599 21.35 -9.36 -10.78
CA SER A 599 20.47 -9.02 -9.64
C SER A 599 19.62 -10.20 -9.18
N ASN A 600 19.09 -10.10 -7.96
CA ASN A 600 18.08 -11.03 -7.46
C ASN A 600 16.70 -10.57 -7.93
N PHE A 601 15.83 -11.47 -8.37
CA PHE A 601 14.52 -11.05 -8.87
C PHE A 601 13.61 -10.46 -7.78
N TYR A 602 13.81 -10.85 -6.52
CA TYR A 602 13.10 -10.24 -5.38
C TYR A 602 13.45 -8.76 -5.19
N ASP A 603 14.60 -8.29 -5.69
CA ASP A 603 14.94 -6.86 -5.69
C ASP A 603 13.92 -6.04 -6.50
N HIS A 604 13.31 -6.65 -7.52
CA HIS A 604 12.37 -5.99 -8.42
C HIS A 604 10.90 -6.16 -8.00
N LEU A 605 10.63 -6.89 -6.92
CA LEU A 605 9.27 -7.16 -6.40
C LEU A 605 8.96 -6.43 -5.08
N GLN A 606 9.88 -5.61 -4.57
CA GLN A 606 9.75 -5.00 -3.24
C GLN A 606 8.50 -4.12 -3.09
N GLY A 607 8.14 -3.36 -4.13
CA GLY A 607 6.97 -2.49 -4.11
C GLY A 607 5.68 -3.28 -3.92
N LEU A 608 5.52 -4.36 -4.70
CA LEU A 608 4.41 -5.29 -4.61
C LEU A 608 4.34 -5.97 -3.23
N ILE A 609 5.46 -6.53 -2.76
CA ILE A 609 5.53 -7.23 -1.46
C ILE A 609 5.19 -6.29 -0.31
N SER A 610 5.72 -5.06 -0.35
CA SER A 610 5.47 -4.05 0.69
C SER A 610 4.02 -3.59 0.68
N LEU A 611 3.45 -3.32 -0.50
CA LEU A 611 2.07 -2.85 -0.65
C LEU A 611 1.03 -3.88 -0.16
N TYR A 612 1.25 -5.16 -0.45
CA TYR A 612 0.36 -6.24 0.01
C TYR A 612 0.65 -6.66 1.46
N GLY A 613 1.78 -6.23 2.04
CA GLY A 613 2.25 -6.66 3.36
C GLY A 613 2.50 -8.18 3.46
N ARG A 614 2.61 -8.86 2.32
CA ARG A 614 2.65 -10.32 2.22
C ARG A 614 3.48 -10.74 1.00
N MET A 615 4.08 -11.92 1.10
CA MET A 615 4.70 -12.61 -0.03
C MET A 615 4.21 -14.06 -0.07
N THR A 616 3.80 -14.50 -1.24
CA THR A 616 3.45 -15.89 -1.54
C THR A 616 4.50 -16.46 -2.48
N TYR A 617 4.93 -17.69 -2.24
CA TYR A 617 5.94 -18.35 -3.06
C TYR A 617 5.77 -19.86 -3.02
N HIS A 618 6.41 -20.52 -3.98
CA HIS A 618 6.46 -21.99 -4.06
C HIS A 618 7.86 -22.46 -3.71
N THR A 619 7.94 -23.53 -2.93
CA THR A 619 9.22 -24.15 -2.63
C THR A 619 9.13 -25.66 -2.83
N TYR A 620 10.11 -26.16 -3.56
CA TYR A 620 10.12 -27.53 -4.09
C TYR A 620 11.42 -28.22 -3.68
N PRO A 621 11.57 -28.54 -2.38
CA PRO A 621 12.82 -29.09 -1.93
C PRO A 621 13.02 -30.52 -2.44
N ALA A 622 14.29 -30.91 -2.58
CA ALA A 622 14.64 -32.30 -2.89
C ALA A 622 15.71 -32.76 -1.89
N PRO A 623 15.58 -33.98 -1.33
CA PRO A 623 16.57 -34.55 -0.43
C PRO A 623 18.00 -34.60 -0.98
N SER A 624 18.18 -34.66 -2.29
CA SER A 624 19.51 -34.56 -2.92
C SER A 624 20.20 -33.20 -2.76
N TYR A 625 19.48 -32.20 -2.22
CA TYR A 625 19.98 -30.89 -1.84
C TYR A 625 19.97 -30.68 -0.30
N ASP A 626 19.86 -31.75 0.50
CA ASP A 626 20.10 -31.67 1.95
C ASP A 626 21.58 -31.29 2.19
N ALA A 627 21.81 -29.98 2.23
CA ALA A 627 23.14 -29.40 2.35
C ALA A 627 23.60 -29.27 3.81
N ASP A 628 22.71 -29.51 4.79
CA ASP A 628 23.03 -29.36 6.22
C ASP A 628 23.37 -30.68 6.91
N GLY A 629 23.11 -31.82 6.25
CA GLY A 629 23.50 -33.15 6.72
C GLY A 629 22.73 -33.59 7.98
N SER A 630 21.66 -32.88 8.33
CA SER A 630 20.85 -33.17 9.50
C SER A 630 19.77 -34.23 9.23
N GLY A 631 19.54 -34.59 7.96
CA GLY A 631 18.62 -35.64 7.54
C GLY A 631 17.19 -35.15 7.36
N GLY A 632 17.00 -34.13 6.53
CA GLY A 632 15.71 -33.51 6.22
C GLY A 632 15.76 -32.52 5.05
N VAL A 633 14.60 -32.10 4.55
CA VAL A 633 14.55 -31.11 3.46
C VAL A 633 14.64 -29.68 3.96
N VAL A 634 15.46 -28.88 3.28
CA VAL A 634 15.64 -27.45 3.57
C VAL A 634 14.76 -26.57 2.67
N ASN A 635 14.54 -25.33 3.07
CA ASN A 635 13.88 -24.34 2.20
C ASN A 635 14.85 -23.81 1.16
N ASN A 636 14.82 -24.43 -0.02
CA ASN A 636 15.70 -24.07 -1.12
C ASN A 636 15.57 -22.61 -1.53
N SER A 637 14.40 -22.00 -1.34
CA SER A 637 14.11 -20.59 -1.64
C SER A 637 14.87 -19.63 -0.74
N TRP A 638 15.07 -20.01 0.53
CA TRP A 638 15.58 -19.11 1.56
C TRP A 638 16.96 -18.52 1.21
N ASN A 639 17.86 -19.35 0.67
CA ASN A 639 19.20 -18.92 0.26
C ASN A 639 19.19 -17.99 -0.96
N TRP A 640 18.06 -17.92 -1.67
CA TRP A 640 17.84 -17.00 -2.79
C TRP A 640 17.03 -15.78 -2.37
N PHE A 641 16.64 -15.63 -1.11
CA PHE A 641 16.11 -14.36 -0.63
C PHE A 641 17.27 -13.41 -0.37
N ASN A 642 17.15 -12.17 -0.85
CA ASN A 642 18.10 -11.12 -0.50
C ASN A 642 18.04 -10.82 1.01
N THR A 643 19.06 -10.14 1.54
CA THR A 643 19.14 -9.81 2.98
C THR A 643 17.96 -8.98 3.46
N TRP A 644 17.42 -8.10 2.60
CA TRP A 644 16.23 -7.32 2.87
C TRP A 644 15.02 -8.23 3.17
N LEU A 645 14.71 -9.18 2.29
CA LEU A 645 13.57 -10.07 2.40
C LEU A 645 13.73 -11.01 3.59
N GLN A 646 14.92 -11.61 3.76
CA GLN A 646 15.21 -12.45 4.94
C GLN A 646 15.00 -11.67 6.24
N GLY A 647 15.47 -10.42 6.31
CA GLY A 647 15.26 -9.54 7.46
C GLY A 647 13.78 -9.25 7.71
N ARG A 648 13.00 -8.99 6.66
CA ARG A 648 11.55 -8.73 6.75
C ARG A 648 10.76 -9.96 7.21
N VAL A 649 11.12 -11.14 6.71
CA VAL A 649 10.52 -12.42 7.12
C VAL A 649 10.86 -12.74 8.58
N ASN A 650 12.14 -12.61 8.95
CA ASN A 650 12.60 -12.88 10.32
C ASN A 650 11.96 -11.92 11.34
N SER A 651 11.82 -10.63 10.99
CA SER A 651 11.14 -9.63 11.81
C SER A 651 9.61 -9.71 11.76
N SER A 652 9.03 -10.60 10.94
CA SER A 652 7.59 -10.71 10.69
C SER A 652 6.93 -9.43 10.17
N THR A 653 7.70 -8.52 9.59
CA THR A 653 7.19 -7.29 8.95
C THR A 653 6.61 -7.56 7.57
N VAL A 654 6.98 -8.68 6.93
CA VAL A 654 6.29 -9.26 5.77
C VAL A 654 5.78 -10.64 6.14
N ARG A 655 4.50 -10.91 5.90
CA ARG A 655 3.93 -12.26 6.10
C ARG A 655 4.27 -13.13 4.91
N THR A 656 4.85 -14.31 5.12
CA THR A 656 5.11 -15.26 4.04
C THR A 656 4.14 -16.43 4.04
N MET A 657 3.75 -16.88 2.85
CA MET A 657 2.92 -18.07 2.63
C MET A 657 3.59 -18.97 1.59
N ILE A 658 3.82 -20.23 1.94
CA ILE A 658 4.19 -21.27 0.99
C ILE A 658 2.88 -21.86 0.48
N THR A 659 2.47 -21.45 -0.72
CA THR A 659 1.19 -21.90 -1.28
C THR A 659 1.28 -23.22 -2.02
N GLU A 660 2.50 -23.65 -2.35
CA GLU A 660 2.80 -24.99 -2.88
C GLU A 660 4.09 -25.51 -2.24
N PHE A 661 3.94 -26.60 -1.51
CA PHE A 661 5.03 -27.36 -0.90
C PHE A 661 4.95 -28.82 -1.31
N GLY A 662 6.08 -29.38 -1.74
CA GLY A 662 6.21 -30.79 -2.05
C GLY A 662 7.61 -31.12 -2.50
N TRP A 663 7.94 -32.40 -2.58
CA TRP A 663 9.16 -32.80 -3.29
C TRP A 663 9.12 -32.30 -4.73
N ASN A 664 10.28 -31.93 -5.26
CA ASN A 664 10.38 -31.29 -6.56
C ASN A 664 9.60 -32.03 -7.67
N PRO A 665 8.60 -31.41 -8.33
CA PRO A 665 7.77 -32.05 -9.35
C PRO A 665 8.58 -32.62 -10.52
N GLY A 666 9.62 -31.90 -10.95
CA GLY A 666 10.54 -32.35 -11.99
C GLY A 666 11.35 -33.58 -11.58
N GLN A 667 11.68 -33.72 -10.29
CA GLN A 667 12.29 -34.94 -9.77
C GLN A 667 11.27 -36.06 -9.61
N MET A 668 10.01 -35.75 -9.27
CA MET A 668 8.96 -36.77 -9.10
C MET A 668 8.66 -37.54 -10.41
N ALA A 669 8.84 -36.90 -11.56
CA ALA A 669 8.63 -37.49 -12.89
C ALA A 669 9.82 -38.30 -13.41
N ARG A 670 10.96 -38.36 -12.70
CA ARG A 670 12.17 -39.04 -13.17
C ARG A 670 12.04 -40.56 -13.15
N THR A 671 11.71 -41.13 -14.30
CA THR A 671 11.62 -42.59 -14.47
C THR A 671 12.96 -43.31 -14.31
N ASP A 672 14.06 -42.60 -14.48
CA ASP A 672 15.41 -43.11 -14.25
C ASP A 672 15.80 -43.16 -12.77
N CYS A 673 15.18 -42.34 -11.91
CA CYS A 673 15.33 -42.40 -10.46
C CYS A 673 14.32 -43.34 -9.79
N PHE A 674 13.08 -43.36 -10.30
CA PHE A 674 11.91 -43.92 -9.61
C PHE A 674 11.21 -45.05 -10.38
N GLY A 675 11.79 -45.47 -11.50
CA GLY A 675 11.17 -46.41 -12.44
C GLY A 675 9.95 -45.81 -13.14
N ALA A 676 9.26 -46.61 -13.96
CA ALA A 676 8.06 -46.19 -14.71
C ALA A 676 6.89 -45.70 -13.82
N SER A 677 6.99 -45.93 -12.51
CA SER A 677 5.99 -45.56 -11.52
C SER A 677 6.08 -44.10 -11.03
N GLY A 678 7.25 -43.46 -11.14
CA GLY A 678 7.51 -42.13 -10.56
C GLY A 678 7.57 -42.10 -9.03
N LEU A 679 7.88 -40.93 -8.45
CA LEU A 679 7.84 -40.67 -7.00
C LEU A 679 6.49 -40.05 -6.60
N THR A 680 5.99 -40.41 -5.43
CA THR A 680 4.79 -39.84 -4.81
C THR A 680 5.15 -39.25 -3.44
N GLN A 681 4.32 -38.41 -2.85
CA GLN A 681 4.56 -37.89 -1.49
C GLN A 681 4.48 -38.99 -0.41
N ASN A 682 3.95 -40.17 -0.73
CA ASN A 682 4.00 -41.32 0.18
C ASN A 682 5.21 -42.25 -0.06
N SER A 683 6.05 -41.95 -1.05
CA SER A 683 7.21 -42.78 -1.37
C SER A 683 8.38 -42.50 -0.43
N THR A 684 9.33 -43.43 -0.37
CA THR A 684 10.66 -43.18 0.21
C THR A 684 11.57 -42.64 -0.89
N TRP A 685 12.33 -41.58 -0.61
CA TRP A 685 13.35 -41.10 -1.54
C TRP A 685 14.47 -42.15 -1.66
N PRO A 686 15.10 -42.36 -2.83
CA PRO A 686 16.05 -43.43 -3.03
C PRO A 686 17.34 -43.07 -2.30
N SER A 687 17.85 -44.01 -1.51
CA SER A 687 19.16 -43.88 -0.85
C SER A 687 20.33 -44.13 -1.81
N THR A 688 20.06 -44.78 -2.96
CA THR A 688 21.05 -45.14 -4.00
C THR A 688 20.50 -44.88 -5.39
N GLY A 689 21.35 -44.56 -6.38
CA GLY A 689 20.94 -44.29 -7.76
C GLY A 689 21.91 -43.40 -8.54
N SER A 690 21.51 -43.01 -9.76
CA SER A 690 22.20 -42.03 -10.61
C SER A 690 22.32 -40.66 -9.92
N VAL A 691 23.28 -39.84 -10.35
CA VAL A 691 23.53 -38.50 -9.79
C VAL A 691 22.26 -37.66 -9.87
N GLY A 692 21.87 -37.04 -8.75
CA GLY A 692 20.62 -36.30 -8.59
C GLY A 692 19.42 -37.13 -8.11
N CYS A 693 19.49 -38.47 -8.16
CA CYS A 693 18.43 -39.35 -7.65
C CYS A 693 18.61 -39.77 -6.19
N ARG A 694 19.85 -39.85 -5.70
CA ARG A 694 20.15 -40.25 -4.31
C ARG A 694 20.26 -39.03 -3.40
N ALA A 695 19.76 -39.14 -2.17
CA ALA A 695 19.89 -38.11 -1.13
C ALA A 695 21.37 -37.82 -0.81
N GLY A 696 22.22 -38.86 -0.82
CA GLY A 696 23.67 -38.72 -0.71
C GLY A 696 24.20 -38.61 0.72
N ASP A 697 23.34 -38.72 1.73
CA ASP A 697 23.62 -38.46 3.15
C ASP A 697 23.39 -39.68 4.06
N SER A 698 23.18 -40.87 3.49
CA SER A 698 22.84 -42.13 4.20
C SER A 698 21.56 -42.11 5.03
N VAL A 699 20.78 -41.03 4.95
CA VAL A 699 19.50 -40.89 5.64
C VAL A 699 18.36 -41.43 4.76
N THR A 700 17.38 -42.07 5.41
CA THR A 700 16.15 -42.47 4.72
C THR A 700 15.16 -41.33 4.75
N HIS A 701 14.88 -40.73 3.59
CA HIS A 701 13.92 -39.64 3.49
C HIS A 701 12.51 -40.16 3.20
N LEU A 702 11.63 -39.94 4.16
CA LEU A 702 10.19 -40.07 4.01
C LEU A 702 9.62 -38.65 4.00
N PHE A 703 8.68 -38.37 3.09
CA PHE A 703 8.09 -37.04 2.99
C PHE A 703 7.48 -36.56 4.31
N GLU A 704 6.91 -37.47 5.11
CA GLU A 704 6.38 -37.14 6.45
C GLU A 704 7.45 -36.60 7.40
N ASN A 705 8.65 -37.19 7.38
CA ASN A 705 9.76 -36.78 8.22
C ASN A 705 10.35 -35.47 7.70
N ASP A 706 10.56 -35.40 6.39
CA ASP A 706 11.06 -34.22 5.70
C ASP A 706 10.15 -33.00 5.95
N LEU A 707 8.83 -33.16 5.75
CA LEU A 707 7.84 -32.13 6.00
C LEU A 707 7.80 -31.72 7.48
N SER A 708 7.83 -32.68 8.41
CA SER A 708 7.84 -32.36 9.85
C SER A 708 9.07 -31.54 10.24
N ARG A 709 10.24 -31.89 9.69
CA ARG A 709 11.48 -31.12 9.92
C ARG A 709 11.46 -29.77 9.23
N PHE A 710 10.91 -29.70 8.03
CA PHE A 710 10.73 -28.43 7.32
C PHE A 710 9.89 -27.45 8.15
N LEU A 711 8.74 -27.90 8.66
CA LEU A 711 7.87 -27.09 9.50
C LEU A 711 8.58 -26.64 10.79
N ALA A 712 9.37 -27.51 11.40
CA ALA A 712 10.08 -27.20 12.63
C ALA A 712 11.27 -26.24 12.43
N TYR A 713 12.04 -26.38 11.34
CA TYR A 713 13.35 -25.74 11.21
C TYR A 713 13.55 -24.89 9.96
N HIS A 714 12.86 -25.18 8.86
CA HIS A 714 13.13 -24.55 7.55
C HIS A 714 11.98 -23.73 6.99
N ARG A 715 10.84 -23.63 7.67
CA ARG A 715 9.73 -22.78 7.21
C ARG A 715 10.02 -21.28 7.33
N HIS A 716 11.04 -20.87 8.09
CA HIS A 716 11.43 -19.47 8.30
C HIS A 716 10.25 -18.51 8.57
N ASN A 717 9.56 -18.67 9.71
CA ASN A 717 8.40 -17.85 10.12
C ASN A 717 7.23 -17.78 9.12
N THR A 718 7.20 -18.60 8.08
CA THR A 718 6.08 -18.68 7.15
C THR A 718 4.79 -19.00 7.90
N GLU A 719 3.76 -18.18 7.66
CA GLU A 719 2.45 -18.23 8.33
C GLU A 719 1.65 -19.46 7.87
N ALA A 720 1.71 -19.83 6.59
CA ALA A 720 1.08 -21.05 6.08
C ALA A 720 2.01 -21.87 5.18
N VAL A 721 1.94 -23.19 5.34
CA VAL A 721 2.59 -24.15 4.45
C VAL A 721 1.54 -25.08 3.89
N THR A 722 1.24 -24.87 2.62
CA THR A 722 0.21 -25.59 1.89
C THR A 722 0.84 -26.74 1.11
N VAL A 723 0.61 -27.96 1.57
CA VAL A 723 1.11 -29.15 0.87
C VAL A 723 0.33 -29.31 -0.43
N TRP A 724 1.06 -29.41 -1.54
CA TRP A 724 0.47 -29.63 -2.84
C TRP A 724 0.13 -31.11 -2.99
N ILE A 725 -1.15 -31.46 -3.03
CA ILE A 725 -1.57 -32.85 -3.19
C ILE A 725 -1.90 -33.08 -4.65
N VAL A 726 -0.98 -33.70 -5.36
CA VAL A 726 -1.19 -34.05 -6.76
C VAL A 726 -2.01 -35.34 -6.77
N ARG A 727 -3.14 -35.35 -7.47
CA ARG A 727 -3.52 -36.58 -8.18
C ARG A 727 -2.56 -36.62 -9.37
N GLY A 728 -1.39 -37.21 -9.16
CA GLY A 728 -0.31 -37.25 -10.15
C GLY A 728 -0.81 -37.74 -11.51
N TRP A 729 -0.09 -37.34 -12.57
CA TRP A 729 -0.34 -37.71 -13.97
C TRP A 729 -0.35 -39.23 -14.26
N ASN A 730 -0.18 -40.09 -13.24
CA ASN A 730 -0.68 -41.46 -13.25
C ASN A 730 -1.38 -41.77 -11.91
N ASN A 731 -2.47 -42.55 -12.00
CA ASN A 731 -3.38 -43.18 -11.02
C ASN A 731 -3.15 -43.15 -9.47
N ARG A 732 -2.37 -42.25 -8.88
CA ARG A 732 -1.97 -42.29 -7.47
C ARG A 732 -2.39 -40.99 -6.78
N ALA A 733 -3.41 -41.07 -5.94
CA ALA A 733 -3.75 -39.99 -5.02
C ALA A 733 -2.67 -39.95 -3.93
N ASP A 734 -2.03 -38.80 -3.71
CA ASP A 734 -1.01 -38.69 -2.65
C ASP A 734 -1.65 -38.88 -1.27
N GLY A 735 -2.85 -38.33 -1.01
CA GLY A 735 -3.51 -38.40 0.30
C GLY A 735 -4.34 -39.67 0.59
N LEU A 736 -4.78 -40.40 -0.44
CA LEU A 736 -5.66 -41.58 -0.31
C LEU A 736 -5.07 -42.84 -0.96
N ASP A 737 -5.41 -44.02 -0.44
CA ASP A 737 -5.06 -45.30 -1.03
C ASP A 737 -6.10 -45.79 -2.07
N SER A 738 -5.87 -46.98 -2.64
CA SER A 738 -6.76 -47.56 -3.66
C SER A 738 -8.15 -47.93 -3.13
N ALA A 739 -8.34 -47.99 -1.80
CA ALA A 739 -9.63 -48.20 -1.16
C ALA A 739 -10.32 -46.88 -0.76
N GLY A 740 -9.70 -45.73 -1.05
CA GLY A 740 -10.21 -44.42 -0.67
C GLY A 740 -9.94 -44.05 0.79
N LEU A 741 -9.08 -44.80 1.49
CA LEU A 741 -8.68 -44.52 2.88
C LEU A 741 -7.48 -43.56 2.92
N GLN A 742 -7.40 -42.73 3.97
CA GLN A 742 -6.28 -41.82 4.14
C GLN A 742 -4.96 -42.57 4.34
N LYS A 743 -3.92 -42.14 3.64
CA LYS A 743 -2.56 -42.65 3.82
C LYS A 743 -1.94 -42.12 5.12
N ARG A 744 -1.04 -42.90 5.71
CA ARG A 744 -0.41 -42.63 7.01
C ARG A 744 0.30 -41.27 7.07
N TRP A 745 1.06 -40.90 6.04
CA TRP A 745 1.76 -39.60 6.02
C TRP A 745 0.77 -38.43 6.11
N PHE A 746 -0.40 -38.56 5.49
CA PHE A 746 -1.45 -37.53 5.47
C PHE A 746 -2.10 -37.38 6.85
N GLN A 747 -2.36 -38.51 7.53
CA GLN A 747 -2.82 -38.53 8.93
C GLN A 747 -1.77 -37.93 9.88
N ASN A 748 -0.49 -38.22 9.66
CA ASN A 748 0.61 -37.68 10.46
C ASN A 748 0.77 -36.17 10.24
N TYR A 749 0.65 -35.69 8.99
CA TYR A 749 0.65 -34.25 8.70
C TYR A 749 -0.54 -33.55 9.35
N GLN A 750 -1.73 -34.14 9.36
CA GLN A 750 -2.88 -33.59 10.09
C GLN A 750 -2.59 -33.44 11.58
N THR A 751 -2.01 -34.47 12.20
CA THR A 751 -1.84 -34.55 13.66
C THR A 751 -0.52 -33.98 14.21
N SER A 752 0.44 -33.61 13.36
CA SER A 752 1.72 -33.06 13.84
C SER A 752 1.54 -31.70 14.55
N SER A 753 2.42 -31.34 15.48
CA SER A 753 2.49 -29.95 15.95
C SER A 753 3.21 -29.11 14.89
N PRO A 754 2.78 -27.86 14.64
CA PRO A 754 3.60 -26.86 14.00
C PRO A 754 4.94 -26.64 14.71
#